data_AF-A0A6J2TD53-F1
#
_entry.id   AF-A0A6J2TD53-F1
#
_cell.length_a   1.000
_cell.length_b   1.000
_cell.length_c   1.000
_cell.angle_alpha   90.00
_cell.angle_beta   90.00
_cell.angle_gamma   90.00
#
_symmetry.space_group_name_H-M   'P 1'
#
loop_
_entity.id
_entity.type
_entity.pdbx_description
1 polymer ?
#
loop_
_entity_poly.entity_id
_entity_poly.type
_entity_poly.pdbx_seq_one_letter_code
_entity_poly.pdbx_strand_id
1 'polypeptide(L)'
;MEKKMLSKPPDVGESPINIHRQLNTYIQEQRNIGNNIVDLDCVFEKLIDDNRKNEEILNQVLHCLYRILQNYSSIKWSIGPKVFLIIKSLITVDGPTRNRQELANILECISMYIQIHIHVYTYIHDIWSCCFKPSHKPIMGQLVVQLWEHFYNLSCIGKYSNLPKLLQILLQSDVQDDRLAAYCLMKKLLPFECNIMLSKYRDHPQWRKHCTDYINVMEKLEMQDLDKVPRTLQIILPCIMDERIDYHKLFVNLLSDESNILVLRCTLEFIISYLTMAKLNEFNVLHQFLMATNKTSLYDREAYILPEVQIERFLTKNECSVFLEALAELSWEPVPLHYWLDKLKNYRVKTIDTRALLKISTCVYNIENDILRTRTREHLLKICEEVSENLSLEEYLRFIENLYHAHEYYDTHLLASKVETCIRKNHEIPELSKRCYEVINDDLIQYPTVVYTLLKYFEKKPVANLGWWRFLFTFRVNFYSSNKLNKTCCNFIRNAYGLDIKLLLRNCGDVHKLQQDVVSKLRCVSEEEKLFVQQSTVDLLVTNTPLDALPLKPLELLSMGGPITFANLARYMRMIQPHFCDHNFMAKFNEHLKSYYPTNCIPHRMFQPVANLVHWYIENHNDQMEIKKLIQDFNQTNLRNYIFRNISQIKPSVEELLFSVPTTKSSRIEDSFILTERSIYDRDAYVGEFSDVNNLLSMNNELSEKKTPYTEYSETHRTKIRIIRSIWKLANSLNYNIKVDQLDQWWTALFEPNDLHNVKNMYECLVGNLMINVKPLWDRLRATSDSKQQLSLISVIHIYYSRSICFADLMDVIILLRELTKDAIYQVRLFAQEVIDKLMKNTKHFSEDLKSKAKALWMKEEHRLDATQLDFENKIRLLLPELNPYFTRVDWLLYVTNAPFDEYDGRFLRDSHMGDWRKKLDMLRDEFNAISTKPAYICDIYPVCNFKNELIVVASFPNQYSSLDGLVRTCEVFRVQTLVIFFNEADENCTSSKPSLEIGSILNIIEMKKDGLSEYLLEKRAEGYKIVSNEHSIDSTGLLGFKFPRKCVLQLGYKNHGIIVDGVKISDYAVGISQCEEISALNMNERGSLFIWEYCRQHIPAL
;
A
#
# COMPACT_ATOMS: atom_id res chain seq x y z
N MET A 1 -88.69 37.63 29.97
CA MET A 1 -87.46 38.41 30.25
C MET A 1 -86.28 37.48 29.98
N GLU A 2 -85.95 37.29 28.70
CA GLU A 2 -85.52 35.96 28.24
C GLU A 2 -84.14 35.91 27.59
N LYS A 3 -83.38 34.93 28.09
CA LYS A 3 -82.16 34.34 27.55
C LYS A 3 -82.31 33.85 26.09
N LYS A 4 -81.26 34.03 25.28
CA LYS A 4 -80.84 33.14 24.17
C LYS A 4 -79.31 33.23 24.08
N MET A 5 -78.56 32.20 24.47
CA MET A 5 -78.11 30.98 23.76
C MET A 5 -76.73 31.13 23.10
N LEU A 6 -75.85 30.17 23.43
CA LEU A 6 -74.45 30.01 23.01
C LEU A 6 -74.29 29.72 21.51
N SER A 7 -73.13 30.11 20.94
CA SER A 7 -72.53 29.45 19.77
C SER A 7 -71.03 29.17 19.98
N LYS A 8 -70.64 27.94 19.63
CA LYS A 8 -69.32 27.26 19.68
C LYS A 8 -68.27 27.85 18.71
N PRO A 9 -66.97 27.44 18.82
CA PRO A 9 -65.90 27.95 17.96
C PRO A 9 -65.96 27.35 16.54
N PRO A 10 -65.36 27.99 15.52
CA PRO A 10 -65.24 27.39 14.19
C PRO A 10 -64.17 26.27 14.18
N ASP A 11 -64.52 25.21 13.47
CA ASP A 11 -63.74 23.98 13.27
C ASP A 11 -62.41 24.22 12.52
N VAL A 12 -61.47 23.33 12.81
CA VAL A 12 -60.12 23.24 12.22
C VAL A 12 -60.20 22.72 10.79
N GLY A 13 -59.64 23.47 9.85
CA GLY A 13 -59.23 22.95 8.54
C GLY A 13 -59.23 24.01 7.44
N GLU A 14 -58.09 24.69 7.21
CA GLU A 14 -57.63 25.17 5.89
C GLU A 14 -56.31 25.98 5.98
N SER A 15 -55.26 25.46 5.30
CA SER A 15 -54.14 26.12 4.60
C SER A 15 -53.13 27.10 5.30
N PRO A 16 -51.79 26.96 5.07
CA PRO A 16 -50.70 27.74 5.71
C PRO A 16 -50.50 29.20 5.21
N ILE A 17 -51.53 29.84 4.63
CA ILE A 17 -51.32 31.07 3.82
C ILE A 17 -51.53 32.40 4.58
N ASN A 18 -51.78 32.48 5.88
CA ASN A 18 -52.09 33.81 6.46
C ASN A 18 -51.64 34.15 7.87
N ILE A 19 -50.47 33.72 8.31
CA ILE A 19 -49.88 34.22 9.57
C ILE A 19 -49.63 35.75 9.50
N HIS A 20 -49.15 36.23 8.35
CA HIS A 20 -48.92 37.66 8.12
C HIS A 20 -50.22 38.49 8.15
N ARG A 21 -51.31 37.94 7.61
CA ARG A 21 -52.64 38.59 7.65
C ARG A 21 -53.28 38.45 9.01
N GLN A 22 -53.13 37.33 9.72
CA GLN A 22 -53.60 37.17 11.09
C GLN A 22 -52.93 38.18 12.03
N LEU A 23 -51.62 38.39 11.91
CA LEU A 23 -50.89 39.45 12.62
C LEU A 23 -51.38 40.85 12.22
N ASN A 24 -51.54 41.13 10.93
CA ASN A 24 -52.03 42.44 10.47
C ASN A 24 -53.48 42.73 10.88
N THR A 25 -54.36 41.72 10.86
CA THR A 25 -55.76 41.83 11.30
C THR A 25 -55.81 42.04 12.81
N TYR A 26 -55.02 41.31 13.61
CA TYR A 26 -54.93 41.51 15.06
C TYR A 26 -54.37 42.90 15.41
N ILE A 27 -53.35 43.37 14.68
CA ILE A 27 -52.80 44.72 14.85
C ILE A 27 -53.84 45.79 14.48
N GLN A 28 -54.66 45.57 13.45
CA GLN A 28 -55.76 46.47 13.09
C GLN A 28 -56.90 46.46 14.13
N GLU A 29 -57.26 45.28 14.66
CA GLU A 29 -58.27 45.14 15.71
C GLU A 29 -57.84 45.82 17.02
N GLN A 30 -56.58 45.65 17.43
CA GLN A 30 -56.03 46.31 18.63
C GLN A 30 -55.92 47.84 18.46
N ARG A 31 -55.58 48.33 17.25
CA ARG A 31 -55.63 49.76 16.93
C ARG A 31 -57.05 50.34 16.99
N ASN A 32 -58.06 49.57 16.60
CA ASN A 32 -59.47 49.99 16.66
C ASN A 32 -60.03 50.03 18.09
N ILE A 33 -59.42 49.31 19.04
CA ILE A 33 -59.82 49.28 20.46
C ILE A 33 -59.20 50.47 21.25
N GLY A 34 -58.34 51.29 20.64
CA GLY A 34 -57.81 52.52 21.24
C GLY A 34 -56.61 52.34 22.17
N ASN A 35 -55.99 51.14 22.21
CA ASN A 35 -54.73 50.94 22.93
C ASN A 35 -53.54 51.36 22.06
N ASN A 36 -52.79 52.39 22.49
CA ASN A 36 -51.58 52.87 21.81
C ASN A 36 -50.35 51.97 21.98
N ILE A 37 -50.49 50.82 22.66
CA ILE A 37 -49.44 49.81 22.83
C ILE A 37 -50.07 48.45 22.51
N VAL A 38 -49.59 47.79 21.45
CA VAL A 38 -50.05 46.44 21.07
C VAL A 38 -49.15 45.44 21.79
N ASP A 39 -49.72 44.69 22.75
CA ASP A 39 -49.04 43.58 23.40
C ASP A 39 -49.06 42.35 22.48
N LEU A 40 -47.91 42.06 21.88
CA LEU A 40 -47.72 40.96 20.94
C LEU A 40 -47.25 39.68 21.65
N ASP A 41 -46.91 39.74 22.95
CA ASP A 41 -46.40 38.59 23.69
C ASP A 41 -47.40 37.43 23.66
N CYS A 42 -48.68 37.71 23.93
CA CYS A 42 -49.72 36.67 23.98
C CYS A 42 -50.04 36.05 22.61
N VAL A 43 -49.78 36.78 21.52
CA VAL A 43 -50.02 36.31 20.14
C VAL A 43 -48.89 35.39 19.69
N PHE A 44 -47.65 35.78 19.95
CA PHE A 44 -46.50 34.92 19.69
C PHE A 44 -46.48 33.69 20.62
N GLU A 45 -46.94 33.81 21.86
CA GLU A 45 -47.11 32.68 22.79
C GLU A 45 -48.07 31.63 22.22
N LYS A 46 -49.28 32.03 21.80
CA LYS A 46 -50.25 31.12 21.18
C LYS A 46 -49.75 30.54 19.86
N LEU A 47 -49.21 31.37 18.97
CA LEU A 47 -48.74 30.91 17.65
C LEU A 47 -47.58 29.91 17.76
N ILE A 48 -46.69 30.09 18.73
CA ILE A 48 -45.57 29.18 18.97
C ILE A 48 -46.07 27.90 19.67
N ASP A 49 -46.96 28.00 20.67
CA ASP A 49 -47.50 26.84 21.38
C ASP A 49 -48.36 25.92 20.50
N ASP A 50 -49.22 26.51 19.66
CA ASP A 50 -50.11 25.76 18.77
C ASP A 50 -49.35 25.08 17.61
N ASN A 51 -48.16 25.60 17.24
CA ASN A 51 -47.37 25.13 16.10
C ASN A 51 -46.01 24.52 16.48
N ARG A 52 -45.77 24.15 17.74
CA ARG A 52 -44.48 23.57 18.21
C ARG A 52 -43.97 22.35 17.42
N LYS A 53 -44.85 21.65 16.69
CA LYS A 53 -44.55 20.43 15.92
C LYS A 53 -44.48 20.67 14.40
N ASN A 54 -44.74 21.87 13.90
CA ASN A 54 -44.79 22.19 12.48
C ASN A 54 -43.66 23.17 12.10
N GLU A 55 -42.58 22.64 11.53
CA GLU A 55 -41.32 23.36 11.25
C GLU A 55 -41.48 24.54 10.29
N GLU A 56 -42.24 24.39 9.20
CA GLU A 56 -42.43 25.47 8.21
C GLU A 56 -43.13 26.69 8.82
N ILE A 57 -44.17 26.44 9.62
CA ILE A 57 -44.95 27.48 10.29
C ILE A 57 -44.11 28.18 11.36
N LEU A 58 -43.33 27.40 12.13
CA LEU A 58 -42.44 27.93 13.16
C LEU A 58 -41.35 28.84 12.55
N ASN A 59 -40.77 28.45 11.41
CA ASN A 59 -39.78 29.27 10.70
C ASN A 59 -40.37 30.57 10.16
N GLN A 60 -41.59 30.54 9.63
CA GLN A 60 -42.29 31.75 9.19
C GLN A 60 -42.57 32.69 10.37
N VAL A 61 -42.95 32.15 11.54
CA VAL A 61 -43.15 32.92 12.77
C VAL A 61 -41.84 33.52 13.28
N LEU A 62 -40.75 32.76 13.27
CA LEU A 62 -39.41 33.23 13.65
C LEU A 62 -38.87 34.30 12.70
N HIS A 63 -39.09 34.15 11.39
CA HIS A 63 -38.71 35.16 10.39
C HIS A 63 -39.53 36.45 10.55
N CYS A 64 -40.81 36.35 10.93
CA CYS A 64 -41.61 37.51 11.29
C CYS A 64 -41.07 38.21 12.55
N LEU A 65 -40.73 37.46 13.60
CA LEU A 65 -40.09 37.99 14.81
C LEU A 65 -38.78 38.71 14.48
N TYR A 66 -37.95 38.12 13.62
CA TYR A 66 -36.69 38.72 13.15
C TYR A 66 -36.92 40.08 12.46
N ARG A 67 -37.85 40.15 11.50
CA ARG A 67 -38.22 41.40 10.79
C ARG A 67 -38.77 42.48 11.72
N ILE A 68 -39.48 42.07 12.76
CA ILE A 68 -40.03 42.96 13.78
C ILE A 68 -38.91 43.55 14.63
N LEU A 69 -37.97 42.70 15.09
CA LEU A 69 -36.82 43.11 15.89
C LEU A 69 -35.88 44.05 15.10
N GLN A 70 -35.69 43.84 13.80
CA GLN A 70 -34.91 44.75 12.94
C GLN A 70 -35.50 46.17 12.84
N ASN A 71 -36.83 46.32 12.91
CA ASN A 71 -37.53 47.61 12.72
C ASN A 71 -37.91 48.32 14.03
N TYR A 72 -37.39 47.86 15.17
CA TYR A 72 -37.80 48.27 16.53
C TYR A 72 -37.66 49.78 16.80
N SER A 73 -36.78 50.48 16.08
CA SER A 73 -36.55 51.92 16.25
C SER A 73 -37.69 52.81 15.72
N SER A 74 -38.62 52.28 14.92
CA SER A 74 -39.59 53.08 14.17
C SER A 74 -41.01 53.14 14.76
N ILE A 75 -41.39 52.25 15.69
CA ILE A 75 -42.76 52.15 16.21
C ILE A 75 -42.74 51.71 17.70
N LYS A 76 -43.61 52.26 18.55
CA LYS A 76 -43.72 51.89 20.00
C LYS A 76 -44.39 50.52 20.18
N TRP A 77 -43.60 49.45 20.31
CA TRP A 77 -44.07 48.08 20.57
C TRP A 77 -43.69 47.72 22.02
N SER A 78 -44.52 46.92 22.72
CA SER A 78 -44.09 46.25 23.96
C SER A 78 -43.82 44.79 23.64
N ILE A 79 -42.57 44.44 23.36
CA ILE A 79 -42.11 43.05 23.38
C ILE A 79 -41.58 42.80 24.80
N GLY A 80 -42.34 42.07 25.60
CA GLY A 80 -42.04 41.82 26.99
C GLY A 80 -41.15 40.59 27.22
N PRO A 81 -40.81 40.29 28.49
CA PRO A 81 -39.95 39.16 28.88
C PRO A 81 -40.54 37.78 28.55
N LYS A 82 -41.81 37.69 28.15
CA LYS A 82 -42.46 36.41 27.79
C LYS A 82 -41.96 35.87 26.45
N VAL A 83 -41.70 36.71 25.46
CA VAL A 83 -41.10 36.28 24.17
C VAL A 83 -39.73 35.64 24.41
N PHE A 84 -38.95 36.16 25.35
CA PHE A 84 -37.69 35.53 25.77
C PHE A 84 -37.92 34.16 26.46
N LEU A 85 -38.91 34.04 27.35
CA LEU A 85 -39.26 32.76 28.00
C LEU A 85 -39.74 31.71 26.98
N ILE A 86 -40.41 32.12 25.91
CA ILE A 86 -40.85 31.25 24.82
C ILE A 86 -39.64 30.79 23.99
N ILE A 87 -38.72 31.70 23.65
CA ILE A 87 -37.45 31.36 22.99
C ILE A 87 -36.58 30.43 23.87
N LYS A 88 -36.56 30.64 25.19
CA LYS A 88 -35.94 29.74 26.17
C LYS A 88 -36.59 28.36 26.15
N SER A 89 -37.92 28.28 26.12
CA SER A 89 -38.66 27.02 26.04
C SER A 89 -38.32 26.26 24.75
N LEU A 90 -38.13 26.97 23.64
CA LEU A 90 -37.67 26.38 22.39
C LEU A 90 -36.26 25.78 22.56
N ILE A 91 -35.34 26.40 23.28
CA ILE A 91 -33.99 25.84 23.52
C ILE A 91 -34.02 24.66 24.53
N THR A 92 -34.93 24.67 25.50
CA THR A 92 -34.96 23.69 26.61
C THR A 92 -35.85 22.46 26.39
N VAL A 93 -36.90 22.53 25.57
CA VAL A 93 -37.88 21.43 25.42
C VAL A 93 -37.34 20.31 24.51
N ASP A 94 -37.61 19.06 24.90
CA ASP A 94 -37.24 17.84 24.19
C ASP A 94 -38.01 17.67 22.87
N GLY A 95 -37.35 17.99 21.77
CA GLY A 95 -37.77 17.64 20.41
C GLY A 95 -36.56 17.16 19.60
N PRO A 96 -36.75 16.24 18.64
CA PRO A 96 -35.65 15.72 17.82
C PRO A 96 -35.11 16.84 16.91
N THR A 97 -33.78 16.95 16.87
CA THR A 97 -32.95 17.60 15.83
C THR A 97 -33.61 18.75 15.03
N ARG A 98 -33.45 20.00 15.50
CA ARG A 98 -33.80 21.20 14.70
C ARG A 98 -32.76 21.46 13.62
N ASN A 99 -33.21 21.98 12.47
CA ASN A 99 -32.39 22.25 11.30
C ASN A 99 -31.40 23.43 11.56
N ARG A 100 -30.18 23.40 10.99
CA ARG A 100 -29.08 24.38 11.28
C ARG A 100 -29.53 25.84 11.07
N GLN A 101 -30.39 26.06 10.08
CA GLN A 101 -30.88 27.39 9.69
C GLN A 101 -31.91 27.95 10.69
N GLU A 102 -32.75 27.12 11.30
CA GLU A 102 -33.70 27.54 12.34
C GLU A 102 -32.96 27.97 13.61
N LEU A 103 -31.92 27.23 13.97
CA LEU A 103 -31.07 27.54 15.12
C LEU A 103 -30.29 28.84 14.91
N ALA A 104 -29.76 29.07 13.71
CA ALA A 104 -29.12 30.33 13.35
C ALA A 104 -30.10 31.51 13.48
N ASN A 105 -31.31 31.37 12.93
CA ASN A 105 -32.35 32.40 13.01
C ASN A 105 -32.78 32.68 14.45
N ILE A 106 -32.96 31.65 15.29
CA ILE A 106 -33.27 31.78 16.71
C ILE A 106 -32.13 32.53 17.44
N LEU A 107 -30.87 32.19 17.15
CA LEU A 107 -29.70 32.80 17.78
C LEU A 107 -29.49 34.26 17.37
N GLU A 108 -29.77 34.58 16.10
CA GLU A 108 -29.73 35.93 15.59
C GLU A 108 -30.81 36.81 16.24
N CYS A 109 -32.04 36.28 16.39
CA CYS A 109 -33.11 36.94 17.12
C CYS A 109 -32.74 37.21 18.59
N ILE A 110 -32.10 36.24 19.26
CA ILE A 110 -31.61 36.40 20.64
C ILE A 110 -30.54 37.50 20.70
N SER A 111 -29.56 37.47 19.80
CA SER A 111 -28.48 38.47 19.73
C SER A 111 -29.04 39.88 19.52
N MET A 112 -30.00 40.06 18.60
CA MET A 112 -30.67 41.35 18.38
C MET A 112 -31.51 41.80 19.57
N TYR A 113 -32.23 40.88 20.22
CA TYR A 113 -33.03 41.20 21.41
C TYR A 113 -32.16 41.65 22.58
N ILE A 114 -30.99 41.01 22.78
CA ILE A 114 -30.00 41.39 23.79
C ILE A 114 -29.46 42.81 23.52
N GLN A 115 -29.24 43.17 22.25
CA GLN A 115 -28.80 44.52 21.88
C GLN A 115 -29.86 45.60 22.15
N ILE A 116 -31.15 45.26 22.06
CA ILE A 116 -32.27 46.21 22.23
C ILE A 116 -32.62 46.40 23.72
N HIS A 117 -32.51 45.37 24.56
CA HIS A 117 -32.94 45.41 25.97
C HIS A 117 -31.79 45.16 26.96
N ILE A 118 -31.26 46.25 27.54
CA ILE A 118 -30.14 46.25 28.51
C ILE A 118 -30.48 45.50 29.82
N HIS A 119 -31.76 45.28 30.17
CA HIS A 119 -32.15 44.57 31.40
C HIS A 119 -32.22 43.03 31.28
N VAL A 120 -31.76 42.44 30.16
CA VAL A 120 -31.88 41.00 29.86
C VAL A 120 -30.73 40.14 30.42
N TYR A 121 -29.77 40.75 31.12
CA TYR A 121 -28.60 40.05 31.68
C TYR A 121 -28.93 38.88 32.62
N THR A 122 -30.06 38.91 33.34
CA THR A 122 -30.53 37.79 34.18
C THR A 122 -30.85 36.55 33.37
N TYR A 123 -31.31 36.72 32.13
CA TYR A 123 -31.72 35.62 31.28
C TYR A 123 -30.57 34.96 30.53
N ILE A 124 -29.48 35.70 30.24
CA ILE A 124 -28.25 35.12 29.67
C ILE A 124 -27.56 34.21 30.71
N HIS A 125 -27.61 34.57 32.01
CA HIS A 125 -27.13 33.70 33.09
C HIS A 125 -27.92 32.38 33.15
N ASP A 126 -29.22 32.41 32.90
CA ASP A 126 -30.05 31.20 32.81
C ASP A 126 -29.66 30.31 31.62
N ILE A 127 -29.44 30.89 30.43
CA ILE A 127 -28.97 30.15 29.25
C ILE A 127 -27.60 29.53 29.52
N TRP A 128 -26.67 30.29 30.09
CA TRP A 128 -25.35 29.79 30.52
C TRP A 128 -25.49 28.60 31.47
N SER A 129 -26.37 28.67 32.47
CA SER A 129 -26.60 27.57 33.42
C SER A 129 -27.19 26.31 32.77
N CYS A 130 -27.99 26.46 31.70
CA CYS A 130 -28.55 25.34 30.95
C CYS A 130 -27.50 24.59 30.11
N CYS A 131 -26.44 25.27 29.64
CA CYS A 131 -25.34 24.66 28.89
C CYS A 131 -24.54 23.63 29.70
N PHE A 132 -24.70 23.58 31.04
CA PHE A 132 -23.97 22.65 31.93
C PHE A 132 -24.83 21.52 32.52
N LYS A 133 -26.08 21.35 32.07
CA LYS A 133 -26.94 20.24 32.53
C LYS A 133 -26.56 18.92 31.81
N PRO A 134 -26.60 17.76 32.50
CA PRO A 134 -26.10 16.47 31.99
C PRO A 134 -26.88 15.88 30.80
N SER A 135 -28.02 16.45 30.42
CA SER A 135 -28.73 16.15 29.19
C SER A 135 -28.05 16.84 28.00
N HIS A 136 -26.87 16.36 27.59
CA HIS A 136 -26.11 16.91 26.47
C HIS A 136 -26.91 16.79 25.16
N LYS A 137 -27.24 17.93 24.54
CA LYS A 137 -27.77 17.99 23.18
C LYS A 137 -26.65 18.49 22.24
N PRO A 138 -26.50 17.95 21.02
CA PRO A 138 -25.41 18.26 20.07
C PRO A 138 -25.34 19.73 19.59
N ILE A 139 -26.27 20.57 20.03
CA ILE A 139 -26.41 21.99 19.64
C ILE A 139 -25.72 22.91 20.66
N MET A 140 -25.37 22.41 21.85
CA MET A 140 -24.87 23.23 22.96
C MET A 140 -23.48 23.81 22.70
N GLY A 141 -22.60 23.10 21.97
CA GLY A 141 -21.28 23.64 21.58
C GLY A 141 -21.39 24.89 20.69
N GLN A 142 -22.28 24.86 19.69
CA GLN A 142 -22.50 25.97 18.76
C GLN A 142 -23.12 27.20 19.44
N LEU A 143 -24.08 26.99 20.35
CA LEU A 143 -24.67 28.05 21.17
C LEU A 143 -23.63 28.83 21.96
N VAL A 144 -22.68 28.11 22.58
CA VAL A 144 -21.61 28.71 23.39
C VAL A 144 -20.58 29.44 22.51
N VAL A 145 -20.24 28.90 21.34
CA VAL A 145 -19.34 29.55 20.38
C VAL A 145 -19.93 30.87 19.85
N GLN A 146 -21.21 30.89 19.50
CA GLN A 146 -21.87 32.04 18.88
C GLN A 146 -22.19 33.16 19.87
N LEU A 147 -22.63 32.82 21.09
CA LEU A 147 -22.96 33.81 22.12
C LEU A 147 -21.77 34.19 23.01
N TRP A 148 -20.55 33.71 22.69
CA TRP A 148 -19.33 33.92 23.49
C TRP A 148 -19.08 35.39 23.86
N GLU A 149 -19.16 36.31 22.90
CA GLU A 149 -18.94 37.74 23.12
C GLU A 149 -19.94 38.33 24.13
N HIS A 150 -21.18 37.84 24.10
CA HIS A 150 -22.24 38.26 25.03
C HIS A 150 -22.06 37.66 26.42
N PHE A 151 -21.58 36.42 26.53
CA PHE A 151 -21.20 35.80 27.81
C PHE A 151 -19.99 36.49 28.45
N TYR A 152 -19.04 36.95 27.64
CA TYR A 152 -17.83 37.64 28.10
C TYR A 152 -18.12 39.03 28.66
N ASN A 153 -18.91 39.85 27.95
CA ASN A 153 -19.25 41.22 28.34
C ASN A 153 -20.04 41.34 29.65
N LEU A 154 -20.58 40.24 30.16
CA LEU A 154 -21.38 40.17 31.39
C LEU A 154 -20.60 40.34 32.70
N SER A 155 -19.27 40.54 32.68
CA SER A 155 -18.43 40.67 33.90
C SER A 155 -18.62 39.52 34.91
N CYS A 156 -18.94 38.31 34.44
CA CYS A 156 -19.05 37.08 35.24
C CYS A 156 -17.67 36.52 35.62
N ILE A 157 -16.77 37.35 36.13
CA ILE A 157 -15.37 37.02 36.44
C ILE A 157 -15.23 35.99 37.59
N GLY A 158 -16.34 35.63 38.26
CA GLY A 158 -16.36 34.63 39.34
C GLY A 158 -16.86 33.21 39.01
N LYS A 159 -17.33 32.90 37.80
CA LYS A 159 -18.02 31.60 37.51
C LYS A 159 -17.59 30.88 36.22
N TYR A 160 -16.40 31.16 35.69
CA TYR A 160 -15.82 30.32 34.62
C TYR A 160 -15.28 28.97 35.12
N SER A 161 -15.47 28.60 36.40
CA SER A 161 -15.03 27.32 36.99
C SER A 161 -15.56 26.08 36.25
N ASN A 162 -16.68 26.21 35.53
CA ASN A 162 -17.33 25.10 34.82
C ASN A 162 -16.99 25.05 33.32
N LEU A 163 -16.36 26.10 32.76
CA LEU A 163 -15.87 26.12 31.38
C LEU A 163 -14.86 24.99 31.04
N PRO A 164 -13.90 24.59 31.90
CA PRO A 164 -13.01 23.49 31.58
C PRO A 164 -13.76 22.16 31.52
N LYS A 165 -14.78 21.97 32.37
CA LYS A 165 -15.66 20.79 32.31
C LYS A 165 -16.43 20.74 31.00
N LEU A 166 -16.95 21.87 30.53
CA LEU A 166 -17.63 21.94 29.23
C LEU A 166 -16.69 21.66 28.06
N LEU A 167 -15.49 22.27 28.04
CA LEU A 167 -14.48 21.99 27.02
C LEU A 167 -14.07 20.51 27.02
N GLN A 168 -13.91 19.91 28.20
CA GLN A 168 -13.61 18.49 28.34
C GLN A 168 -14.71 17.61 27.77
N ILE A 169 -15.98 17.91 28.07
CA ILE A 169 -17.12 17.15 27.52
C ILE A 169 -17.21 17.31 26.00
N LEU A 170 -17.03 18.53 25.47
CA LEU A 170 -17.07 18.78 24.03
C LEU A 170 -15.91 18.09 23.29
N LEU A 171 -14.69 18.11 23.85
CA LEU A 171 -13.53 17.40 23.29
C LEU A 171 -13.68 15.87 23.37
N GLN A 172 -14.46 15.36 24.32
CA GLN A 172 -14.75 13.93 24.50
C GLN A 172 -16.05 13.49 23.79
N SER A 173 -16.74 14.39 23.07
CA SER A 173 -17.97 14.07 22.34
C SER A 173 -17.67 13.23 21.09
N ASP A 174 -18.53 12.25 20.80
CA ASP A 174 -18.50 11.45 19.58
C ASP A 174 -18.90 12.29 18.33
N VAL A 175 -19.54 13.45 18.55
CA VAL A 175 -20.01 14.35 17.48
C VAL A 175 -18.90 15.31 17.04
N GLN A 176 -18.57 15.30 15.73
CA GLN A 176 -17.53 16.15 15.12
C GLN A 176 -17.77 17.65 15.35
N ASP A 177 -19.02 18.12 15.22
CA ASP A 177 -19.40 19.52 15.44
C ASP A 177 -19.11 20.00 16.87
N ASP A 178 -19.25 19.13 17.88
CA ASP A 178 -18.94 19.46 19.28
C ASP A 178 -17.42 19.62 19.48
N ARG A 179 -16.62 18.75 18.87
CA ARG A 179 -15.14 18.84 18.91
C ARG A 179 -14.64 20.09 18.19
N LEU A 180 -15.18 20.41 17.01
CA LEU A 180 -14.90 21.65 16.28
C LEU A 180 -15.31 22.90 17.07
N ALA A 181 -16.47 22.85 17.75
CA ALA A 181 -16.90 23.92 18.64
C ALA A 181 -15.92 24.11 19.81
N ALA A 182 -15.38 23.02 20.37
CA ALA A 182 -14.36 23.08 21.41
C ALA A 182 -13.07 23.77 20.91
N TYR A 183 -12.55 23.41 19.74
CA TYR A 183 -11.36 24.04 19.16
C TYR A 183 -11.60 25.52 18.84
N CYS A 184 -12.77 25.86 18.30
CA CYS A 184 -13.19 27.26 18.09
C CYS A 184 -13.21 28.04 19.41
N LEU A 185 -13.77 27.48 20.48
CA LEU A 185 -13.78 28.10 21.81
C LEU A 185 -12.36 28.27 22.36
N MET A 186 -11.51 27.25 22.24
CA MET A 186 -10.09 27.34 22.65
C MET A 186 -9.34 28.46 21.92
N LYS A 187 -9.59 28.63 20.62
CA LYS A 187 -9.02 29.71 19.79
C LYS A 187 -9.52 31.09 20.22
N LYS A 188 -10.81 31.22 20.52
CA LYS A 188 -11.40 32.44 21.08
C LYS A 188 -10.90 32.76 22.49
N LEU A 189 -10.52 31.76 23.28
CA LEU A 189 -10.01 31.90 24.65
C LEU A 189 -8.52 32.26 24.73
N LEU A 190 -7.75 32.02 23.65
CA LEU A 190 -6.31 32.25 23.59
C LEU A 190 -5.86 33.68 23.95
N PRO A 191 -6.56 34.76 23.52
CA PRO A 191 -6.20 36.14 23.85
C PRO A 191 -6.41 36.51 25.31
N PHE A 192 -7.30 35.82 26.04
CA PHE A 192 -7.89 36.31 27.30
C PHE A 192 -7.24 35.76 28.57
N GLU A 193 -6.05 35.17 28.50
CA GLU A 193 -5.28 34.64 29.65
C GLU A 193 -6.12 33.79 30.62
N CYS A 194 -7.08 33.02 30.11
CA CYS A 194 -7.95 32.20 30.94
C CYS A 194 -7.14 31.08 31.61
N ASN A 195 -7.10 31.11 32.96
CA ASN A 195 -6.43 30.13 33.86
C ASN A 195 -6.91 28.67 33.74
N ILE A 196 -7.75 28.37 32.76
CA ILE A 196 -8.74 27.29 32.84
C ILE A 196 -8.26 25.99 32.18
N MET A 197 -7.38 26.07 31.18
CA MET A 197 -6.75 24.88 30.56
C MET A 197 -5.23 25.04 30.38
N LEU A 198 -4.73 26.29 30.38
CA LEU A 198 -3.36 26.61 29.97
C LEU A 198 -2.45 27.05 31.12
N SER A 199 -2.90 26.92 32.38
CA SER A 199 -2.11 27.32 33.56
C SER A 199 -0.75 26.60 33.64
N LYS A 200 -0.64 25.37 33.12
CA LYS A 200 0.61 24.60 33.03
C LYS A 200 1.61 25.12 31.98
N TYR A 201 1.16 25.91 30.99
CA TYR A 201 1.96 26.28 29.81
C TYR A 201 2.43 27.75 29.87
N ARG A 202 2.00 28.50 30.89
CA ARG A 202 2.18 29.95 31.00
C ARG A 202 3.66 30.38 31.04
N ASP A 203 4.54 29.51 31.52
CA ASP A 203 5.95 29.82 31.76
C ASP A 203 6.82 29.77 30.49
N HIS A 204 6.31 29.25 29.36
CA HIS A 204 7.10 29.13 28.13
C HIS A 204 6.93 30.37 27.22
N PRO A 205 8.00 31.05 26.78
CA PRO A 205 7.91 32.31 26.04
C PRO A 205 7.15 32.23 24.69
N GLN A 206 6.96 31.02 24.14
CA GLN A 206 6.25 30.80 22.88
C GLN A 206 4.93 30.02 23.01
N TRP A 207 4.39 29.84 24.23
CA TRP A 207 3.21 28.98 24.49
C TRP A 207 1.99 29.30 23.61
N ARG A 208 1.75 30.59 23.33
CA ARG A 208 0.64 31.04 22.47
C ARG A 208 0.76 30.49 21.05
N LYS A 209 1.97 30.47 20.49
CA LYS A 209 2.24 29.96 19.15
C LYS A 209 1.98 28.46 19.09
N HIS A 210 2.53 27.69 20.03
CA HIS A 210 2.35 26.24 20.11
C HIS A 210 0.88 25.82 20.31
N CYS A 211 0.14 26.53 21.17
CA CYS A 211 -1.30 26.25 21.35
C CYS A 211 -2.10 26.55 20.08
N THR A 212 -1.75 27.62 19.37
CA THR A 212 -2.39 27.98 18.09
C THR A 212 -2.12 26.90 17.03
N ASP A 213 -0.87 26.44 16.94
CA ASP A 213 -0.45 25.39 16.00
C ASP A 213 -1.14 24.06 16.29
N TYR A 214 -1.21 23.65 17.57
CA TYR A 214 -1.95 22.47 18.01
C TYR A 214 -3.45 22.55 17.67
N ILE A 215 -4.10 23.67 18.01
CA ILE A 215 -5.53 23.87 17.72
C ILE A 215 -5.78 23.81 16.21
N ASN A 216 -4.93 24.48 15.41
CA ASN A 216 -5.07 24.46 13.95
C ASN A 216 -4.89 23.07 13.34
N VAL A 217 -4.00 22.23 13.89
CA VAL A 217 -3.82 20.84 13.43
C VAL A 217 -5.06 20.01 13.77
N MET A 218 -5.53 20.06 15.02
CA MET A 218 -6.72 19.31 15.43
C MET A 218 -7.97 19.76 14.66
N GLU A 219 -8.13 21.07 14.42
CA GLU A 219 -9.21 21.64 13.63
C GLU A 219 -9.17 21.14 12.17
N LYS A 220 -7.97 21.10 11.54
CA LYS A 220 -7.79 20.60 10.18
C LYS A 220 -7.97 19.09 10.05
N LEU A 221 -7.53 18.31 11.05
CA LEU A 221 -7.75 16.86 11.11
C LEU A 221 -9.24 16.55 11.19
N GLU A 222 -9.99 17.27 12.03
CA GLU A 222 -11.45 17.12 12.09
C GLU A 222 -12.13 17.60 10.80
N MET A 223 -11.62 18.64 10.12
CA MET A 223 -12.20 19.14 8.86
C MET A 223 -11.88 18.33 7.60
N GLN A 224 -11.03 17.30 7.67
CA GLN A 224 -10.59 16.49 6.52
C GLN A 224 -9.96 17.31 5.35
N ASP A 225 -9.36 18.47 5.62
CA ASP A 225 -8.68 19.30 4.60
C ASP A 225 -7.21 18.83 4.38
N LEU A 226 -7.09 17.69 3.70
CA LEU A 226 -5.94 16.79 3.71
C LEU A 226 -4.76 17.22 2.80
N ASP A 227 -4.99 18.12 1.82
CA ASP A 227 -3.96 18.61 0.89
C ASP A 227 -2.85 19.43 1.58
N LYS A 228 -3.09 19.91 2.80
CA LYS A 228 -2.17 20.79 3.55
C LYS A 228 -1.53 20.12 4.77
N VAL A 229 -1.93 18.90 5.13
CA VAL A 229 -1.55 18.24 6.39
C VAL A 229 -0.07 17.78 6.43
N PRO A 230 0.51 17.17 5.36
CA PRO A 230 1.91 16.70 5.38
C PRO A 230 2.95 17.81 5.59
N ARG A 231 2.82 18.93 4.87
CA ARG A 231 3.73 20.10 5.02
C ARG A 231 3.55 20.79 6.38
N THR A 232 2.33 20.80 6.90
CA THR A 232 2.02 21.39 8.20
C THR A 232 2.60 20.53 9.34
N LEU A 233 2.51 19.20 9.25
CA LEU A 233 3.07 18.26 10.23
C LEU A 233 4.61 18.30 10.29
N GLN A 234 5.31 18.34 9.15
CA GLN A 234 6.77 18.42 9.11
C GLN A 234 7.33 19.72 9.74
N ILE A 235 6.60 20.83 9.63
CA ILE A 235 6.99 22.12 10.22
C ILE A 235 6.67 22.16 11.71
N ILE A 236 5.54 21.56 12.12
CA ILE A 236 5.00 21.71 13.48
C ILE A 236 5.54 20.64 14.44
N LEU A 237 5.68 19.38 14.03
CA LEU A 237 6.12 18.30 14.92
C LEU A 237 7.48 18.56 15.62
N PRO A 238 8.50 19.16 14.97
CA PRO A 238 9.73 19.59 15.65
C PRO A 238 9.52 20.75 16.64
N CYS A 239 8.50 21.59 16.43
CA CYS A 239 8.14 22.69 17.32
C CYS A 239 7.28 22.26 18.52
N ILE A 240 6.63 21.10 18.47
CA ILE A 240 5.80 20.58 19.56
C ILE A 240 6.60 19.57 20.39
N MET A 241 7.81 19.91 20.87
CA MET A 241 8.59 19.05 21.80
C MET A 241 8.76 19.70 23.18
N ASP A 242 7.66 20.11 23.81
CA ASP A 242 7.62 20.62 25.20
C ASP A 242 6.71 19.72 26.05
N GLU A 243 7.18 19.31 27.24
CA GLU A 243 6.67 18.22 28.10
C GLU A 243 5.23 18.41 28.64
N ARG A 244 4.50 19.42 28.14
CA ARG A 244 3.26 19.89 28.76
C ARG A 244 2.02 19.56 27.96
N ILE A 245 2.10 19.23 26.66
CA ILE A 245 0.91 18.97 25.79
C ILE A 245 0.45 17.50 25.92
N ASP A 246 -0.87 17.24 25.84
CA ASP A 246 -1.40 15.88 25.77
C ASP A 246 -1.18 15.29 24.36
N TYR A 247 0.03 14.74 24.16
CA TYR A 247 0.47 14.11 22.92
C TYR A 247 -0.23 12.77 22.63
N HIS A 248 -0.75 12.12 23.67
CA HIS A 248 -1.37 10.81 23.55
C HIS A 248 -2.54 10.88 22.56
N LYS A 249 -3.49 11.80 22.78
CA LYS A 249 -4.68 11.92 21.91
C LYS A 249 -4.33 12.32 20.48
N LEU A 250 -3.33 13.19 20.29
CA LEU A 250 -2.89 13.61 18.97
C LEU A 250 -2.32 12.42 18.16
N PHE A 251 -1.36 11.71 18.73
CA PHE A 251 -0.73 10.58 18.04
C PHE A 251 -1.66 9.39 17.88
N VAL A 252 -2.57 9.13 18.83
CA VAL A 252 -3.63 8.12 18.65
C VAL A 252 -4.46 8.46 17.41
N ASN A 253 -4.94 9.70 17.28
CA ASN A 253 -5.72 10.10 16.10
C ASN A 253 -4.92 10.01 14.79
N LEU A 254 -3.67 10.45 14.79
CA LEU A 254 -2.82 10.42 13.58
C LEU A 254 -2.43 8.99 13.15
N LEU A 255 -2.26 8.07 14.11
CA LEU A 255 -1.84 6.69 13.85
C LEU A 255 -3.03 5.75 13.60
N SER A 256 -4.21 6.07 14.15
CA SER A 256 -5.44 5.28 14.00
C SER A 256 -6.29 5.68 12.78
N ASP A 257 -5.98 6.78 12.09
CA ASP A 257 -6.73 7.18 10.89
C ASP A 257 -6.39 6.28 9.69
N GLU A 258 -7.23 5.27 9.46
CA GLU A 258 -7.11 4.37 8.32
C GLU A 258 -7.57 4.99 7.00
N SER A 259 -8.30 6.12 7.05
CA SER A 259 -8.86 6.75 5.86
C SER A 259 -7.80 7.47 5.02
N ASN A 260 -6.64 7.81 5.62
CA ASN A 260 -5.58 8.53 4.92
C ASN A 260 -4.17 7.95 5.15
N ILE A 261 -3.72 7.15 4.17
CA ILE A 261 -2.40 6.52 4.17
C ILE A 261 -1.23 7.52 4.18
N LEU A 262 -1.41 8.73 3.64
CA LEU A 262 -0.33 9.72 3.53
C LEU A 262 -0.04 10.40 4.86
N VAL A 263 -1.08 10.75 5.61
CA VAL A 263 -0.95 11.28 6.98
C VAL A 263 -0.26 10.25 7.86
N LEU A 264 -0.66 8.98 7.74
CA LEU A 264 0.00 7.87 8.43
C LEU A 264 1.48 7.77 8.06
N ARG A 265 1.83 7.76 6.77
CA ARG A 265 3.23 7.70 6.29
C ARG A 265 4.07 8.84 6.86
N CYS A 266 3.62 10.09 6.72
CA CYS A 266 4.36 11.24 7.26
C CYS A 266 4.50 11.20 8.79
N THR A 267 3.49 10.72 9.50
CA THR A 267 3.53 10.57 10.97
C THR A 267 4.55 9.52 11.37
N LEU A 268 4.55 8.35 10.73
CA LEU A 268 5.51 7.28 10.99
C LEU A 268 6.93 7.71 10.64
N GLU A 269 7.13 8.41 9.51
CA GLU A 269 8.43 8.97 9.12
C GLU A 269 8.96 9.94 10.18
N PHE A 270 8.12 10.81 10.72
CA PHE A 270 8.52 11.70 11.81
C PHE A 270 8.90 10.92 13.07
N ILE A 271 8.07 9.96 13.51
CA ILE A 271 8.34 9.17 14.71
C ILE A 271 9.68 8.44 14.57
N ILE A 272 9.91 7.77 13.44
CA ILE A 272 11.14 7.03 13.16
C ILE A 272 12.35 7.98 13.06
N SER A 273 12.14 9.16 12.47
CA SER A 273 13.20 10.13 12.20
C SER A 273 13.54 11.04 13.37
N TYR A 274 12.70 11.16 14.41
CA TYR A 274 12.95 12.12 15.49
C TYR A 274 12.64 11.62 16.90
N LEU A 275 11.79 10.61 17.09
CA LEU A 275 11.43 10.12 18.42
C LEU A 275 12.22 8.87 18.83
N THR A 276 12.26 8.62 20.13
CA THR A 276 12.85 7.42 20.75
C THR A 276 11.78 6.60 21.47
N MET A 277 12.09 5.35 21.78
CA MET A 277 11.19 4.45 22.52
C MET A 277 10.76 5.05 23.88
N ALA A 278 11.69 5.68 24.60
CA ALA A 278 11.39 6.38 25.86
C ALA A 278 10.29 7.46 25.70
N LYS A 279 10.34 8.25 24.61
CA LYS A 279 9.33 9.28 24.33
C LYS A 279 7.99 8.68 23.92
N LEU A 280 7.97 7.57 23.17
CA LEU A 280 6.72 6.87 22.85
C LEU A 280 6.03 6.29 24.09
N ASN A 281 6.80 5.82 25.07
CA ASN A 281 6.28 5.37 26.35
C ASN A 281 5.77 6.53 27.21
N GLU A 282 6.49 7.66 27.25
CA GLU A 282 6.04 8.88 27.92
C GLU A 282 4.69 9.36 27.37
N PHE A 283 4.51 9.27 26.05
CA PHE A 283 3.26 9.63 25.38
C PHE A 283 2.20 8.49 25.42
N ASN A 284 2.54 7.31 25.93
CA ASN A 284 1.69 6.11 25.96
C ASN A 284 1.11 5.73 24.58
N VAL A 285 1.92 5.78 23.53
CA VAL A 285 1.48 5.52 22.13
C VAL A 285 2.28 4.40 21.45
N LEU A 286 3.13 3.69 22.19
CA LEU A 286 3.94 2.59 21.65
C LEU A 286 3.07 1.52 20.97
N HIS A 287 1.98 1.11 21.61
CA HIS A 287 1.06 0.11 21.06
C HIS A 287 0.43 0.57 19.75
N GLN A 288 -0.08 1.81 19.69
CA GLN A 288 -0.67 2.41 18.49
C GLN A 288 0.36 2.56 17.37
N PHE A 289 1.59 2.95 17.70
CA PHE A 289 2.68 3.02 16.74
C PHE A 289 2.98 1.64 16.14
N LEU A 290 3.11 0.61 16.96
CA LEU A 290 3.34 -0.75 16.49
C LEU A 290 2.19 -1.26 15.62
N MET A 291 0.94 -1.06 16.03
CA MET A 291 -0.25 -1.37 15.21
C MET A 291 -0.22 -0.65 13.86
N ALA A 292 0.14 0.63 13.85
CA ALA A 292 0.18 1.44 12.65
C ALA A 292 1.29 0.99 11.68
N THR A 293 2.41 0.47 12.20
CA THR A 293 3.47 -0.15 11.38
C THR A 293 3.14 -1.57 10.92
N ASN A 294 2.12 -2.22 11.48
CA ASN A 294 1.73 -3.58 11.13
C ASN A 294 0.85 -3.62 9.86
N LYS A 295 1.35 -3.04 8.76
CA LYS A 295 0.69 -3.03 7.45
C LYS A 295 1.72 -3.35 6.36
N THR A 296 1.55 -4.47 5.65
CA THR A 296 2.48 -4.93 4.61
C THR A 296 2.63 -3.91 3.48
N SER A 297 1.59 -3.11 3.18
CA SER A 297 1.63 -2.04 2.18
C SER A 297 2.61 -0.90 2.49
N LEU A 298 3.08 -0.75 3.74
CA LEU A 298 4.11 0.21 4.12
C LEU A 298 5.52 -0.24 3.74
N TYR A 299 5.69 -1.49 3.28
CA TYR A 299 6.97 -2.12 3.03
C TYR A 299 7.16 -2.50 1.56
N ASP A 300 6.44 -1.86 0.63
CA ASP A 300 6.50 -2.16 -0.79
C ASP A 300 7.75 -1.54 -1.45
N ARG A 301 8.67 -2.39 -1.90
CA ARG A 301 9.90 -1.97 -2.59
C ARG A 301 9.67 -1.38 -3.98
N GLU A 302 8.52 -1.61 -4.59
CA GLU A 302 8.15 -1.08 -5.91
C GLU A 302 7.31 0.20 -5.79
N ALA A 303 6.58 0.36 -4.68
CA ALA A 303 5.77 1.55 -4.38
C ALA A 303 6.39 2.43 -3.27
N TYR A 304 5.89 2.30 -2.04
CA TYR A 304 6.33 3.04 -0.86
C TYR A 304 6.98 2.09 0.15
N ILE A 305 8.18 2.44 0.60
CA ILE A 305 8.86 1.77 1.70
C ILE A 305 9.07 2.74 2.85
N LEU A 306 8.63 2.33 4.03
CA LEU A 306 8.85 3.06 5.26
C LEU A 306 10.37 3.27 5.47
N PRO A 307 10.84 4.50 5.72
CA PRO A 307 12.27 4.77 5.88
C PRO A 307 12.92 3.91 6.94
N GLU A 308 14.20 3.61 6.71
CA GLU A 308 14.95 2.72 7.58
C GLU A 308 15.11 3.31 9.00
N VAL A 309 14.63 2.57 9.99
CA VAL A 309 14.79 2.95 11.39
C VAL A 309 16.25 2.84 11.80
N GLN A 310 16.85 3.96 12.21
CA GLN A 310 18.15 3.96 12.88
C GLN A 310 18.01 3.40 14.30
N ILE A 311 18.03 2.06 14.40
CA ILE A 311 17.68 1.35 15.64
C ILE A 311 18.58 1.73 16.83
N GLU A 312 19.86 2.04 16.58
CA GLU A 312 20.82 2.49 17.61
C GLU A 312 20.44 3.81 18.28
N ARG A 313 19.72 4.67 17.56
CA ARG A 313 19.18 5.92 18.11
C ARG A 313 17.79 5.69 18.71
N PHE A 314 16.96 4.89 18.05
CA PHE A 314 15.55 4.70 18.41
C PHE A 314 15.39 3.93 19.72
N LEU A 315 16.21 2.92 19.97
CA LEU A 315 16.05 1.96 21.07
C LEU A 315 17.39 1.69 21.77
N THR A 316 17.41 1.82 23.10
CA THR A 316 18.59 1.45 23.90
C THR A 316 18.63 -0.07 24.16
N LYS A 317 19.82 -0.64 24.42
CA LYS A 317 19.98 -2.09 24.66
C LYS A 317 19.10 -2.64 25.79
N ASN A 318 18.82 -1.84 26.82
CA ASN A 318 18.01 -2.24 27.97
C ASN A 318 16.51 -2.22 27.67
N GLU A 319 16.06 -1.47 26.66
CA GLU A 319 14.65 -1.35 26.28
C GLU A 319 14.19 -2.46 25.33
N CYS A 320 15.12 -3.26 24.78
CA CYS A 320 14.81 -4.31 23.80
C CYS A 320 13.84 -5.37 24.35
N SER A 321 13.98 -5.77 25.61
CA SER A 321 13.05 -6.75 26.23
C SER A 321 11.62 -6.20 26.28
N VAL A 322 11.45 -4.96 26.71
CA VAL A 322 10.14 -4.29 26.81
C VAL A 322 9.53 -4.10 25.42
N PHE A 323 10.36 -3.78 24.42
CA PHE A 323 9.89 -3.64 23.04
C PHE A 323 9.43 -4.98 22.45
N LEU A 324 10.15 -6.07 22.70
CA LEU A 324 9.69 -7.40 22.30
C LEU A 324 8.38 -7.78 22.99
N GLU A 325 8.23 -7.47 24.28
CA GLU A 325 6.97 -7.71 25.01
C GLU A 325 5.80 -6.93 24.37
N ALA A 326 6.01 -5.68 23.97
CA ALA A 326 5.02 -4.90 23.24
C ALA A 326 4.72 -5.48 21.84
N LEU A 327 5.73 -5.99 21.12
CA LEU A 327 5.51 -6.72 19.85
C LEU A 327 4.61 -7.95 20.07
N ALA A 328 4.77 -8.66 21.18
CA ALA A 328 4.03 -9.89 21.50
C ALA A 328 2.53 -9.67 21.74
N GLU A 329 2.08 -8.44 21.99
CA GLU A 329 0.67 -8.12 22.24
C GLU A 329 -0.17 -8.07 20.96
N LEU A 330 0.47 -7.96 19.80
CA LEU A 330 -0.17 -7.73 18.50
C LEU A 330 -0.18 -8.98 17.62
N SER A 331 -1.20 -9.10 16.77
CA SER A 331 -1.25 -10.08 15.68
C SER A 331 -0.57 -9.52 14.43
N TRP A 332 0.69 -9.87 14.21
CA TRP A 332 1.48 -9.32 13.13
C TRP A 332 1.21 -9.93 11.75
N GLU A 333 1.24 -9.09 10.73
CA GLU A 333 1.42 -9.52 9.34
C GLU A 333 2.87 -10.00 9.11
N PRO A 334 3.12 -10.88 8.11
CA PRO A 334 4.42 -11.52 7.92
C PRO A 334 5.60 -10.55 7.68
N VAL A 335 5.41 -9.58 6.78
CA VAL A 335 6.49 -8.66 6.37
C VAL A 335 6.87 -7.67 7.47
N PRO A 336 5.92 -6.98 8.14
CA PRO A 336 6.27 -6.07 9.23
C PRO A 336 6.94 -6.78 10.42
N LEU A 337 6.49 -8.00 10.78
CA LEU A 337 7.16 -8.81 11.82
C LEU A 337 8.60 -9.12 11.45
N HIS A 338 8.81 -9.58 10.21
CA HIS A 338 10.15 -9.85 9.68
C HIS A 338 11.03 -8.60 9.74
N TYR A 339 10.51 -7.44 9.31
CA TYR A 339 11.22 -6.18 9.33
C TYR A 339 11.71 -5.80 10.74
N TRP A 340 10.82 -5.82 11.74
CA TRP A 340 11.18 -5.43 13.10
C TRP A 340 12.19 -6.39 13.73
N LEU A 341 12.03 -7.70 13.54
CA LEU A 341 13.00 -8.69 14.03
C LEU A 341 14.35 -8.60 13.31
N ASP A 342 14.38 -8.28 12.01
CA ASP A 342 15.64 -8.04 11.29
C ASP A 342 16.40 -6.83 11.84
N LYS A 343 15.70 -5.74 12.21
CA LYS A 343 16.35 -4.56 12.82
C LYS A 343 16.89 -4.84 14.22
N LEU A 344 16.25 -5.75 14.96
CA LEU A 344 16.67 -6.12 16.31
C LEU A 344 17.72 -7.24 16.35
N LYS A 345 18.05 -7.90 15.23
CA LYS A 345 18.90 -9.11 15.19
C LYS A 345 20.28 -8.99 15.84
N ASN A 346 20.81 -7.77 16.00
CA ASN A 346 22.10 -7.51 16.63
C ASN A 346 22.00 -7.22 18.14
N TYR A 347 20.78 -7.14 18.68
CA TYR A 347 20.51 -6.93 20.10
C TYR A 347 20.23 -8.27 20.77
N ARG A 348 20.96 -8.57 21.84
CA ARG A 348 20.73 -9.75 22.68
C ARG A 348 19.93 -9.38 23.90
N VAL A 349 18.88 -10.14 24.18
CA VAL A 349 18.02 -9.95 25.34
C VAL A 349 18.36 -10.99 26.40
N LYS A 350 18.42 -10.56 27.67
CA LYS A 350 18.73 -11.43 28.82
C LYS A 350 17.50 -12.09 29.44
N THR A 351 16.41 -11.34 29.52
CA THR A 351 15.16 -11.73 30.18
C THR A 351 13.97 -11.19 29.38
N ILE A 352 12.96 -12.03 29.22
CA ILE A 352 11.67 -11.69 28.61
C ILE A 352 10.60 -12.55 29.29
N ASP A 353 9.38 -12.05 29.42
CA ASP A 353 8.27 -12.89 29.87
C ASP A 353 8.05 -14.10 28.95
N THR A 354 7.94 -15.29 29.54
CA THR A 354 7.77 -16.55 28.78
C THR A 354 6.49 -16.53 27.94
N ARG A 355 5.41 -15.87 28.38
CA ARG A 355 4.18 -15.79 27.58
C ARG A 355 4.36 -14.88 26.37
N ALA A 356 5.05 -13.76 26.53
CA ALA A 356 5.41 -12.89 25.40
C ALA A 356 6.27 -13.63 24.37
N LEU A 357 7.29 -14.38 24.82
CA LEU A 357 8.12 -15.20 23.94
C LEU A 357 7.29 -16.22 23.13
N LEU A 358 6.38 -16.94 23.79
CA LEU A 358 5.51 -17.91 23.11
C LEU A 358 4.58 -17.25 22.08
N LYS A 359 4.01 -16.07 22.38
CA LYS A 359 3.16 -15.35 21.44
C LYS A 359 3.91 -14.93 20.18
N ILE A 360 5.12 -14.38 20.32
CA ILE A 360 5.96 -14.01 19.16
C ILE A 360 6.32 -15.25 18.35
N SER A 361 6.69 -16.36 19.02
CA SER A 361 6.95 -17.63 18.32
C SER A 361 5.75 -18.07 17.50
N THR A 362 4.53 -18.02 18.07
CA THR A 362 3.30 -18.33 17.35
C THR A 362 3.08 -17.41 16.14
N CYS A 363 3.37 -16.11 16.25
CA CYS A 363 3.32 -15.20 15.10
C CYS A 363 4.31 -15.62 13.99
N VAL A 364 5.52 -16.02 14.34
CA VAL A 364 6.50 -16.55 13.37
C VAL A 364 6.01 -17.86 12.76
N TYR A 365 5.48 -18.78 13.58
CA TYR A 365 4.95 -20.07 13.12
C TYR A 365 3.82 -19.92 12.08
N ASN A 366 2.96 -18.90 12.25
CA ASN A 366 1.84 -18.62 11.37
C ASN A 366 2.22 -17.97 10.03
N ILE A 367 3.49 -17.64 9.80
CA ILE A 367 3.93 -17.13 8.49
C ILE A 367 3.81 -18.25 7.44
N GLU A 368 2.96 -18.05 6.43
CA GLU A 368 2.70 -19.05 5.38
C GLU A 368 3.94 -19.30 4.50
N ASN A 369 4.70 -18.25 4.17
CA ASN A 369 5.87 -18.37 3.31
C ASN A 369 7.08 -18.99 4.04
N ASP A 370 7.46 -20.20 3.64
CA ASP A 370 8.52 -21.00 4.29
C ASP A 370 9.88 -20.29 4.37
N ILE A 371 10.27 -19.53 3.33
CA ILE A 371 11.57 -18.87 3.30
C ILE A 371 11.56 -17.63 4.21
N LEU A 372 10.49 -16.84 4.15
CA LEU A 372 10.32 -15.67 5.02
C LEU A 372 10.25 -16.10 6.49
N ARG A 373 9.49 -17.17 6.78
CA ARG A 373 9.39 -17.77 8.11
C ARG A 373 10.74 -18.21 8.63
N THR A 374 11.53 -18.92 7.82
CA THR A 374 12.86 -19.39 8.19
C THR A 374 13.79 -18.23 8.58
N ARG A 375 13.84 -17.16 7.77
CA ARG A 375 14.64 -15.98 8.09
C ARG A 375 14.16 -15.27 9.36
N THR A 376 12.85 -15.08 9.48
CA THR A 376 12.24 -14.43 10.65
C THR A 376 12.54 -15.20 11.94
N ARG A 377 12.46 -16.53 11.88
CA ARG A 377 12.88 -17.41 12.98
C ARG A 377 14.36 -17.25 13.32
N GLU A 378 15.25 -17.23 12.33
CA GLU A 378 16.69 -17.04 12.58
C GLU A 378 16.98 -15.70 13.27
N HIS A 379 16.25 -14.64 12.92
CA HIS A 379 16.35 -13.36 13.62
C HIS A 379 15.88 -13.47 15.07
N LEU A 380 14.73 -14.10 15.33
CA LEU A 380 14.21 -14.30 16.69
C LEU A 380 15.17 -15.14 17.56
N LEU A 381 15.71 -16.24 17.02
CA LEU A 381 16.67 -17.10 17.73
C LEU A 381 17.96 -16.36 18.10
N LYS A 382 18.45 -15.47 17.23
CA LYS A 382 19.62 -14.62 17.53
C LYS A 382 19.34 -13.61 18.64
N ILE A 383 18.15 -13.02 18.66
CA ILE A 383 17.74 -12.05 19.70
C ILE A 383 17.60 -12.73 21.06
N CYS A 384 16.99 -13.92 21.07
CA CYS A 384 16.66 -14.68 22.28
C CYS A 384 17.69 -15.77 22.62
N GLU A 385 18.93 -15.69 22.14
CA GLU A 385 19.98 -16.70 22.36
C GLU A 385 20.22 -16.93 23.86
N GLU A 386 20.48 -15.86 24.64
CA GLU A 386 20.72 -15.93 26.08
C GLU A 386 19.46 -16.32 26.89
N VAL A 387 18.27 -15.85 26.47
CA VAL A 387 16.98 -16.27 27.06
C VAL A 387 16.80 -17.77 26.90
N SER A 388 17.03 -18.28 25.68
CA SER A 388 16.85 -19.69 25.35
C SER A 388 17.71 -20.58 26.23
N GLU A 389 18.92 -20.17 26.58
CA GLU A 389 19.80 -20.89 27.51
C GLU A 389 19.23 -20.96 28.94
N ASN A 390 18.55 -19.91 29.39
CA ASN A 390 18.01 -19.79 30.76
C ASN A 390 16.65 -20.47 30.97
N LEU A 391 15.87 -20.74 29.91
CA LEU A 391 14.57 -21.41 30.01
C LEU A 391 14.66 -22.80 30.68
N SER A 392 13.64 -23.18 31.44
CA SER A 392 13.50 -24.57 31.89
C SER A 392 13.30 -25.53 30.70
N LEU A 393 13.48 -26.83 30.91
CA LEU A 393 13.28 -27.81 29.84
C LEU A 393 11.83 -27.81 29.33
N GLU A 394 10.84 -27.64 30.21
CA GLU A 394 9.42 -27.58 29.83
C GLU A 394 9.10 -26.33 29.01
N GLU A 395 9.55 -25.16 29.45
CA GLU A 395 9.34 -23.90 28.71
C GLU A 395 10.05 -23.91 27.36
N TYR A 396 11.25 -24.49 27.30
CA TYR A 396 12.00 -24.62 26.07
C TYR A 396 11.32 -25.56 25.06
N LEU A 397 10.73 -26.68 25.51
CA LEU A 397 9.96 -27.57 24.64
C LEU A 397 8.72 -26.87 24.06
N ARG A 398 7.99 -26.09 24.87
CA ARG A 398 6.88 -25.27 24.39
C ARG A 398 7.33 -24.18 23.42
N PHE A 399 8.51 -23.60 23.65
CA PHE A 399 9.09 -22.58 22.77
C PHE A 399 9.39 -23.14 21.38
N ILE A 400 10.07 -24.30 21.28
CA ILE A 400 10.37 -24.91 19.98
C ILE A 400 9.11 -25.42 19.27
N GLU A 401 8.13 -25.93 20.03
CA GLU A 401 6.84 -26.40 19.48
C GLU A 401 6.05 -25.28 18.79
N ASN A 402 6.12 -24.07 19.35
CA ASN A 402 5.45 -22.90 18.80
C ASN A 402 6.29 -22.15 17.76
N LEU A 403 7.48 -22.63 17.40
CA LEU A 403 8.40 -21.94 16.48
C LEU A 403 8.72 -22.73 15.21
N TYR A 404 8.64 -24.07 15.26
CA TYR A 404 9.01 -24.95 14.15
C TYR A 404 7.82 -25.75 13.63
N HIS A 405 7.77 -25.92 12.31
CA HIS A 405 6.94 -26.96 11.69
C HIS A 405 7.67 -28.30 11.67
N ALA A 406 6.90 -29.40 11.62
CA ALA A 406 7.41 -30.77 11.68
C ALA A 406 8.47 -31.11 10.60
N HIS A 407 8.41 -30.48 9.42
CA HIS A 407 9.33 -30.75 8.31
C HIS A 407 10.57 -29.84 8.29
N GLU A 408 10.69 -28.91 9.23
CA GLU A 408 11.77 -27.92 9.25
C GLU A 408 12.99 -28.45 10.01
N TYR A 409 14.18 -28.01 9.59
CA TYR A 409 15.42 -28.40 10.27
C TYR A 409 15.56 -27.68 11.62
N TYR A 410 15.79 -28.46 12.68
CA TYR A 410 16.04 -27.97 14.03
C TYR A 410 17.38 -28.50 14.55
N ASP A 411 18.25 -27.58 15.01
CA ASP A 411 19.50 -27.95 15.68
C ASP A 411 19.22 -28.33 17.13
N THR A 412 19.47 -29.61 17.44
CA THR A 412 19.17 -30.23 18.74
C THR A 412 20.26 -30.00 19.79
N HIS A 413 21.34 -29.29 19.49
CA HIS A 413 22.46 -29.08 20.42
C HIS A 413 22.05 -28.47 21.77
N LEU A 414 21.24 -27.40 21.75
CA LEU A 414 20.79 -26.75 22.99
C LEU A 414 19.81 -27.63 23.78
N LEU A 415 18.91 -28.33 23.08
CA LEU A 415 18.01 -29.31 23.70
C LEU A 415 18.79 -30.41 24.42
N ALA A 416 19.82 -30.95 23.77
CA ALA A 416 20.69 -31.98 24.32
C ALA A 416 21.32 -31.54 25.65
N SER A 417 21.91 -30.33 25.69
CA SER A 417 22.49 -29.74 26.89
C SER A 417 21.46 -29.53 28.04
N LYS A 418 20.25 -29.08 27.70
CA LYS A 418 19.17 -28.87 28.67
C LYS A 418 18.65 -30.17 29.26
N VAL A 419 18.46 -31.20 28.44
CA VAL A 419 18.05 -32.54 28.90
C VAL A 419 19.10 -33.11 29.86
N GLU A 420 20.38 -33.03 29.51
CA GLU A 420 21.46 -33.51 30.37
C GLU A 420 21.47 -32.78 31.73
N THR A 421 21.31 -31.46 31.71
CA THR A 421 21.28 -30.63 32.92
C THR A 421 20.06 -30.91 33.79
N CYS A 422 18.89 -31.13 33.18
CA CYS A 422 17.66 -31.50 33.88
C CYS A 422 17.85 -32.82 34.67
N ILE A 423 18.42 -33.84 34.01
CA ILE A 423 18.67 -35.14 34.64
C ILE A 423 19.75 -35.03 35.71
N ARG A 424 20.83 -34.28 35.46
CA ARG A 424 21.91 -34.06 36.45
C ARG A 424 21.40 -33.39 37.73
N LYS A 425 20.40 -32.51 37.61
CA LYS A 425 19.73 -31.85 38.75
C LYS A 425 18.63 -32.71 39.40
N ASN A 426 18.43 -33.96 38.97
CA ASN A 426 17.36 -34.86 39.43
C ASN A 426 15.95 -34.28 39.26
N HIS A 427 15.72 -33.43 38.27
CA HIS A 427 14.39 -32.93 37.95
C HIS A 427 13.64 -33.94 37.08
N GLU A 428 12.30 -33.89 37.12
CA GLU A 428 11.46 -34.72 36.27
C GLU A 428 11.48 -34.22 34.82
N ILE A 429 11.70 -35.13 33.87
CA ILE A 429 11.62 -34.82 32.44
C ILE A 429 10.13 -34.63 32.07
N PRO A 430 9.76 -33.48 31.46
CA PRO A 430 8.40 -33.23 31.01
C PRO A 430 7.96 -34.21 29.93
N GLU A 431 6.66 -34.44 29.84
CA GLU A 431 6.06 -35.24 28.77
C GLU A 431 6.29 -34.59 27.41
N LEU A 432 6.72 -35.38 26.43
CA LEU A 432 6.93 -34.91 25.07
C LEU A 432 5.59 -34.93 24.31
N SER A 433 5.19 -33.80 23.74
CA SER A 433 4.03 -33.76 22.85
C SER A 433 4.35 -34.40 21.49
N LYS A 434 3.30 -34.78 20.74
CA LYS A 434 3.42 -35.24 19.36
C LYS A 434 4.16 -34.23 18.48
N ARG A 435 3.77 -32.96 18.56
CA ARG A 435 4.37 -31.89 17.75
C ARG A 435 5.84 -31.68 18.08
N CYS A 436 6.21 -31.67 19.37
CA CYS A 436 7.62 -31.62 19.76
C CYS A 436 8.40 -32.82 19.22
N TYR A 437 7.82 -34.03 19.28
CA TYR A 437 8.45 -35.23 18.73
C TYR A 437 8.67 -35.15 17.22
N GLU A 438 7.73 -34.57 16.48
CA GLU A 438 7.84 -34.36 15.04
C GLU A 438 8.91 -33.33 14.67
N VAL A 439 9.05 -32.25 15.45
CA VAL A 439 10.10 -31.21 15.29
C VAL A 439 11.49 -31.74 15.65
N ILE A 440 11.61 -32.56 16.69
CA ILE A 440 12.89 -33.14 17.11
C ILE A 440 13.32 -34.21 16.09
N ASN A 441 14.19 -33.80 15.17
CA ASN A 441 14.75 -34.66 14.13
C ASN A 441 15.66 -35.78 14.69
N ASP A 442 16.13 -36.69 13.80
CA ASP A 442 17.04 -37.81 14.12
C ASP A 442 18.36 -37.39 14.81
N ASP A 443 18.65 -36.09 14.87
CA ASP A 443 19.92 -35.52 15.33
C ASP A 443 20.12 -35.63 16.85
N LEU A 444 19.07 -35.75 17.68
CA LEU A 444 19.24 -35.92 19.13
C LEU A 444 19.98 -37.23 19.49
N ILE A 445 19.83 -38.26 18.65
CA ILE A 445 20.52 -39.56 18.80
C ILE A 445 22.01 -39.44 18.48
N GLN A 446 22.44 -38.39 17.78
CA GLN A 446 23.85 -38.12 17.48
C GLN A 446 24.64 -37.63 18.70
N TYR A 447 23.99 -37.42 19.85
CA TYR A 447 24.62 -37.05 21.13
C TYR A 447 24.64 -38.24 22.11
N PRO A 448 25.65 -39.14 22.07
CA PRO A 448 25.70 -40.36 22.86
C PRO A 448 25.51 -40.13 24.37
N THR A 449 26.10 -39.07 24.93
CA THR A 449 26.04 -38.75 26.36
C THR A 449 24.62 -38.50 26.84
N VAL A 450 23.84 -37.73 26.08
CA VAL A 450 22.44 -37.43 26.38
C VAL A 450 21.58 -38.68 26.26
N VAL A 451 21.78 -39.47 25.20
CA VAL A 451 21.08 -40.74 25.01
C VAL A 451 21.33 -41.71 26.17
N TYR A 452 22.59 -41.92 26.59
CA TYR A 452 22.88 -42.81 27.72
C TYR A 452 22.22 -42.33 29.02
N THR A 453 22.14 -41.02 29.21
CA THR A 453 21.56 -40.41 30.41
C THR A 453 20.04 -40.56 30.41
N LEU A 454 19.39 -40.37 29.26
CA LEU A 454 17.96 -40.61 29.06
C LEU A 454 17.59 -42.09 29.27
N LEU A 455 18.36 -43.03 28.69
CA LEU A 455 18.08 -44.46 28.83
C LEU A 455 18.10 -44.88 30.31
N LYS A 456 19.12 -44.45 31.08
CA LYS A 456 19.20 -44.73 32.53
C LYS A 456 18.04 -44.14 33.32
N TYR A 457 17.55 -42.97 32.92
CA TYR A 457 16.41 -42.34 33.56
C TYR A 457 15.11 -43.10 33.25
N PHE A 458 14.91 -43.51 32.00
CA PHE A 458 13.71 -44.23 31.55
C PHE A 458 13.65 -45.68 32.03
N GLU A 459 14.78 -46.36 32.27
CA GLU A 459 14.80 -47.72 32.85
C GLU A 459 14.05 -47.81 34.19
N LYS A 460 13.94 -46.71 34.93
CA LYS A 460 13.28 -46.65 36.24
C LYS A 460 11.79 -46.32 36.18
N LYS A 461 11.23 -46.07 34.98
CA LYS A 461 9.85 -45.62 34.79
C LYS A 461 9.03 -46.62 33.96
N PRO A 462 7.71 -46.72 34.20
CA PRO A 462 6.86 -47.57 33.38
C PRO A 462 6.69 -46.97 31.96
N VAL A 463 6.66 -47.83 30.95
CA VAL A 463 6.62 -47.45 29.52
C VAL A 463 5.47 -46.50 29.17
N ALA A 464 4.30 -46.66 29.81
CA ALA A 464 3.13 -45.82 29.58
C ALA A 464 3.33 -44.35 30.02
N ASN A 465 4.21 -44.11 31.00
CA ASN A 465 4.46 -42.77 31.55
C ASN A 465 5.62 -42.05 30.84
N LEU A 466 6.16 -42.65 29.78
CA LEU A 466 7.23 -42.04 28.98
C LEU A 466 6.69 -41.09 27.90
N GLY A 467 5.37 -41.06 27.66
CA GLY A 467 4.78 -40.24 26.60
C GLY A 467 5.46 -40.51 25.24
N TRP A 468 5.60 -39.50 24.38
CA TRP A 468 6.21 -39.67 23.06
C TRP A 468 7.71 -39.98 23.09
N TRP A 469 8.39 -39.83 24.23
CA TRP A 469 9.81 -40.22 24.38
C TRP A 469 10.05 -41.70 24.06
N ARG A 470 9.05 -42.57 24.27
CA ARG A 470 9.18 -44.01 24.01
C ARG A 470 9.38 -44.35 22.54
N PHE A 471 8.93 -43.48 21.64
CA PHE A 471 9.04 -43.66 20.19
C PHE A 471 10.42 -43.26 19.64
N LEU A 472 11.13 -42.36 20.32
CA LEU A 472 12.40 -41.81 19.86
C LEU A 472 13.44 -42.92 19.63
N PHE A 473 13.65 -43.78 20.62
CA PHE A 473 14.63 -44.86 20.50
C PHE A 473 14.13 -46.02 19.62
N THR A 474 12.82 -46.21 19.52
CA THR A 474 12.22 -47.32 18.78
C THR A 474 12.28 -47.11 17.27
N PHE A 475 12.00 -45.89 16.79
CA PHE A 475 11.87 -45.64 15.34
C PHE A 475 13.01 -44.84 14.73
N ARG A 476 13.80 -44.11 15.51
CA ARG A 476 14.89 -43.27 14.99
C ARG A 476 16.30 -43.88 15.12
N VAL A 477 16.44 -45.07 15.71
CA VAL A 477 17.73 -45.77 15.86
C VAL A 477 18.00 -46.69 14.67
N ASN A 478 19.20 -46.64 14.08
CA ASN A 478 19.61 -47.60 13.06
C ASN A 478 20.06 -48.94 13.69
N PHE A 479 19.22 -49.97 13.57
CA PHE A 479 19.41 -51.27 14.22
C PHE A 479 20.55 -52.13 13.62
N TYR A 480 20.99 -51.86 12.39
CA TYR A 480 22.07 -52.63 11.74
C TYR A 480 23.46 -52.02 11.93
N SER A 481 23.56 -50.78 12.40
CA SER A 481 24.84 -50.19 12.74
C SER A 481 25.51 -50.95 13.89
N SER A 482 26.81 -51.22 13.74
CA SER A 482 27.63 -51.88 14.76
C SER A 482 28.02 -50.95 15.93
N ASN A 483 27.58 -49.69 15.89
CA ASN A 483 27.90 -48.66 16.89
C ASN A 483 27.42 -49.08 18.30
N LYS A 484 28.28 -48.80 19.30
CA LYS A 484 28.03 -49.09 20.73
C LYS A 484 26.74 -48.45 21.24
N LEU A 485 26.44 -47.23 20.79
CA LEU A 485 25.21 -46.52 21.16
C LEU A 485 23.97 -47.30 20.72
N ASN A 486 23.91 -47.71 19.46
CA ASN A 486 22.75 -48.40 18.89
C ASN A 486 22.55 -49.78 19.54
N LYS A 487 23.63 -50.50 19.85
CA LYS A 487 23.56 -51.74 20.65
C LYS A 487 22.94 -51.51 22.02
N THR A 488 23.27 -50.40 22.66
CA THR A 488 22.73 -50.04 23.98
C THR A 488 21.24 -49.71 23.89
N CYS A 489 20.83 -48.92 22.89
CA CYS A 489 19.42 -48.65 22.62
C CYS A 489 18.64 -49.95 22.32
N CYS A 490 19.19 -50.86 21.51
CA CYS A 490 18.58 -52.16 21.21
C CYS A 490 18.34 -52.99 22.49
N ASN A 491 19.35 -53.04 23.38
CA ASN A 491 19.25 -53.78 24.63
C ASN A 491 18.22 -53.16 25.56
N PHE A 492 18.16 -51.82 25.64
CA PHE A 492 17.13 -51.12 26.38
C PHE A 492 15.73 -51.44 25.86
N ILE A 493 15.49 -51.33 24.54
CA ILE A 493 14.17 -51.63 23.94
C ILE A 493 13.76 -53.09 24.20
N ARG A 494 14.71 -54.03 24.11
CA ARG A 494 14.47 -55.44 24.43
C ARG A 494 14.08 -55.62 25.89
N ASN A 495 14.81 -55.02 26.81
CA ASN A 495 14.64 -55.25 28.25
C ASN A 495 13.47 -54.45 28.85
N ALA A 496 13.35 -53.17 28.50
CA ALA A 496 12.34 -52.26 29.04
C ALA A 496 10.99 -52.39 28.33
N TYR A 497 10.98 -52.62 27.00
CA TYR A 497 9.73 -52.68 26.22
C TYR A 497 9.34 -54.12 25.81
N GLY A 498 10.22 -55.12 26.01
CA GLY A 498 9.97 -56.49 25.55
C GLY A 498 9.95 -56.63 24.03
N LEU A 499 10.57 -55.68 23.31
CA LEU A 499 10.58 -55.60 21.84
C LEU A 499 11.95 -56.01 21.30
N ASP A 500 12.04 -57.16 20.62
CA ASP A 500 13.22 -57.49 19.81
C ASP A 500 12.96 -57.18 18.34
N ILE A 501 13.28 -55.95 17.96
CA ILE A 501 13.07 -55.42 16.60
C ILE A 501 13.82 -56.26 15.56
N LYS A 502 15.00 -56.81 15.88
CA LYS A 502 15.78 -57.61 14.92
C LYS A 502 15.13 -58.96 14.62
N LEU A 503 14.52 -59.58 15.62
CA LEU A 503 13.75 -60.81 15.42
C LEU A 503 12.44 -60.55 14.70
N LEU A 504 11.77 -59.44 15.02
CA LEU A 504 10.53 -59.02 14.39
C LEU A 504 10.71 -58.74 12.90
N LEU A 505 11.78 -58.04 12.51
CA LEU A 505 12.10 -57.73 11.11
C LEU A 505 12.51 -58.96 10.27
N ARG A 506 12.86 -60.09 10.89
CA ARG A 506 13.20 -61.35 10.18
C ARG A 506 11.99 -62.24 9.90
N ASN A 507 10.90 -62.05 10.64
CA ASN A 507 9.70 -62.90 10.58
C ASN A 507 8.52 -62.19 9.88
N CYS A 508 8.80 -61.29 8.94
CA CYS A 508 7.85 -60.35 8.29
C CYS A 508 6.85 -60.99 7.30
N GLY A 509 6.31 -62.17 7.61
CA GLY A 509 5.28 -62.80 6.78
C GLY A 509 3.93 -62.05 6.79
N ASP A 510 3.66 -61.25 7.82
CA ASP A 510 2.43 -60.46 7.97
C ASP A 510 2.72 -59.11 8.66
N VAL A 511 2.58 -58.02 7.89
CA VAL A 511 2.86 -56.66 8.36
C VAL A 511 1.80 -56.16 9.36
N HIS A 512 0.55 -56.60 9.23
CA HIS A 512 -0.52 -56.21 10.17
C HIS A 512 -0.31 -56.83 11.55
N LYS A 513 0.11 -58.10 11.59
CA LYS A 513 0.46 -58.77 12.85
C LYS A 513 1.66 -58.09 13.52
N LEU A 514 2.69 -57.74 12.74
CA LEU A 514 3.84 -56.98 13.23
C LEU A 514 3.41 -55.63 13.84
N GLN A 515 2.56 -54.88 13.14
CA GLN A 515 2.02 -53.61 13.63
C GLN A 515 1.27 -53.78 14.96
N GLN A 516 0.38 -54.78 15.08
CA GLN A 516 -0.36 -55.06 16.32
C GLN A 516 0.56 -55.44 17.49
N ASP A 517 1.59 -56.24 17.23
CA ASP A 517 2.58 -56.65 18.23
C ASP A 517 3.40 -55.45 18.73
N VAL A 518 3.78 -54.51 17.84
CA VAL A 518 4.51 -53.29 18.23
C VAL A 518 3.60 -52.32 19.00
N VAL A 519 2.36 -52.11 18.54
CA VAL A 519 1.37 -51.25 19.21
C VAL A 519 1.10 -51.72 20.64
N SER A 520 0.89 -53.02 20.84
CA SER A 520 0.59 -53.60 22.15
C SER A 520 1.78 -53.48 23.12
N LYS A 521 3.01 -53.74 22.65
CA LYS A 521 4.22 -53.67 23.48
C LYS A 521 4.64 -52.24 23.84
N LEU A 522 4.39 -51.26 22.96
CA LEU A 522 4.57 -49.84 23.26
C LEU A 522 3.44 -49.22 24.10
N ARG A 523 2.40 -50.02 24.43
CA ARG A 523 1.23 -49.63 25.24
C ARG A 523 0.56 -48.36 24.71
N CYS A 524 0.31 -48.30 23.40
CA CYS A 524 -0.36 -47.14 22.78
C CYS A 524 -1.82 -47.08 23.23
N VAL A 525 -2.27 -45.89 23.66
CA VAL A 525 -3.61 -45.69 24.23
C VAL A 525 -4.51 -44.96 23.23
N SER A 526 -4.03 -43.87 22.64
CA SER A 526 -4.82 -43.07 21.69
C SER A 526 -4.79 -43.68 20.28
N GLU A 527 -5.85 -43.44 19.50
CA GLU A 527 -5.87 -43.84 18.08
C GLU A 527 -4.74 -43.16 17.29
N GLU A 528 -4.37 -41.94 17.65
CA GLU A 528 -3.24 -41.23 17.03
C GLU A 528 -1.89 -41.93 17.26
N GLU A 529 -1.63 -42.42 18.48
CA GLU A 529 -0.41 -43.18 18.78
C GLU A 529 -0.41 -44.51 18.02
N LYS A 530 -1.56 -45.19 17.91
CA LYS A 530 -1.69 -46.44 17.16
C LYS A 530 -1.38 -46.23 15.68
N LEU A 531 -1.96 -45.21 15.05
CA LEU A 531 -1.70 -44.87 13.64
C LEU A 531 -0.22 -44.51 13.40
N PHE A 532 0.36 -43.68 14.27
CA PHE A 532 1.77 -43.30 14.17
C PHE A 532 2.70 -44.52 14.28
N VAL A 533 2.46 -45.41 15.25
CA VAL A 533 3.25 -46.63 15.44
C VAL A 533 3.07 -47.59 14.27
N GLN A 534 1.86 -47.72 13.73
CA GLN A 534 1.58 -48.53 12.55
C GLN A 534 2.39 -48.05 11.33
N GLN A 535 2.36 -46.75 11.04
CA GLN A 535 3.12 -46.15 9.94
C GLN A 535 4.63 -46.25 10.17
N SER A 536 5.10 -45.93 11.37
CA SER A 536 6.52 -45.97 11.74
C SER A 536 7.09 -47.39 11.71
N THR A 537 6.26 -48.40 11.95
CA THR A 537 6.64 -49.81 11.83
C THR A 537 6.91 -50.20 10.36
N VAL A 538 6.13 -49.67 9.41
CA VAL A 538 6.36 -49.86 7.98
C VAL A 538 7.59 -49.08 7.53
N ASP A 539 7.77 -47.85 8.01
CA ASP A 539 8.99 -47.06 7.76
C ASP A 539 10.26 -47.79 8.23
N LEU A 540 10.19 -48.41 9.41
CA LEU A 540 11.25 -49.24 9.95
C LEU A 540 11.49 -50.46 9.07
N LEU A 541 10.44 -51.12 8.57
CA LEU A 541 10.54 -52.27 7.68
C LEU A 541 11.27 -51.92 6.37
N VAL A 542 10.83 -50.85 5.70
CA VAL A 542 11.37 -50.41 4.40
C VAL A 542 12.81 -49.90 4.52
N THR A 543 13.17 -49.31 5.65
CA THR A 543 14.56 -48.86 5.91
C THR A 543 15.54 -50.04 6.03
N ASN A 544 15.04 -51.20 6.46
CA ASN A 544 15.83 -52.32 6.93
C ASN A 544 15.77 -53.55 6.01
N THR A 545 14.83 -53.56 5.07
CA THR A 545 14.61 -54.66 4.11
C THR A 545 14.53 -54.07 2.70
N PRO A 546 15.24 -54.64 1.70
CA PRO A 546 15.11 -54.21 0.31
C PRO A 546 13.65 -54.26 -0.14
N LEU A 547 13.19 -53.27 -0.90
CA LEU A 547 11.80 -53.18 -1.36
C LEU A 547 11.36 -54.43 -2.13
N ASP A 548 12.25 -55.01 -2.95
CA ASP A 548 11.97 -56.21 -3.75
C ASP A 548 11.76 -57.49 -2.90
N ALA A 549 12.21 -57.49 -1.65
CA ALA A 549 12.09 -58.61 -0.73
C ALA A 549 10.82 -58.53 0.14
N LEU A 550 10.02 -57.46 0.01
CA LEU A 550 8.80 -57.27 0.78
C LEU A 550 7.58 -57.91 0.06
N PRO A 551 6.68 -58.58 0.80
CA PRO A 551 5.52 -59.25 0.22
C PRO A 551 4.35 -58.30 -0.13
N LEU A 552 4.57 -56.98 -0.13
CA LEU A 552 3.53 -55.96 -0.32
C LEU A 552 3.75 -55.16 -1.59
N LYS A 553 2.65 -54.74 -2.24
CA LYS A 553 2.74 -53.86 -3.41
C LYS A 553 3.14 -52.42 -3.01
N PRO A 554 3.78 -51.64 -3.90
CA PRO A 554 4.13 -50.24 -3.64
C PRO A 554 2.95 -49.36 -3.21
N LEU A 555 1.75 -49.58 -3.76
CA LEU A 555 0.53 -48.84 -3.39
C LEU A 555 0.07 -49.14 -1.95
N GLU A 556 0.21 -50.40 -1.52
CA GLU A 556 -0.11 -50.84 -0.16
C GLU A 556 0.91 -50.25 0.82
N LEU A 557 2.20 -50.31 0.48
CA LEU A 557 3.29 -49.68 1.26
C LEU A 557 3.08 -48.18 1.40
N LEU A 558 2.69 -47.48 0.32
CA LEU A 558 2.39 -46.05 0.35
C LEU A 558 1.22 -45.73 1.29
N SER A 559 0.18 -46.57 1.31
CA SER A 559 -0.99 -46.36 2.17
C SER A 559 -0.78 -46.72 3.64
N MET A 560 0.14 -47.63 3.93
CA MET A 560 0.43 -48.10 5.28
C MET A 560 1.64 -47.41 5.91
N GLY A 561 2.54 -46.85 5.10
CA GLY A 561 3.81 -46.26 5.51
C GLY A 561 3.76 -44.77 5.80
N GLY A 562 4.82 -44.29 6.45
CA GLY A 562 5.03 -42.89 6.80
C GLY A 562 5.99 -42.18 5.83
N PRO A 563 6.57 -41.04 6.26
CA PRO A 563 7.48 -40.22 5.45
C PRO A 563 8.72 -40.97 4.95
N ILE A 564 9.25 -41.93 5.71
CA ILE A 564 10.46 -42.68 5.31
C ILE A 564 10.12 -43.69 4.22
N THR A 565 8.98 -44.38 4.32
CA THR A 565 8.48 -45.25 3.25
C THR A 565 8.26 -44.45 1.98
N PHE A 566 7.62 -43.27 2.09
CA PHE A 566 7.43 -42.35 0.98
C PHE A 566 8.78 -41.96 0.31
N ALA A 567 9.78 -41.60 1.13
CA ALA A 567 11.12 -41.24 0.65
C ALA A 567 11.86 -42.40 -0.02
N ASN A 568 11.76 -43.62 0.52
CA ASN A 568 12.41 -44.80 -0.04
C ASN A 568 11.73 -45.25 -1.34
N LEU A 569 10.39 -45.18 -1.41
CA LEU A 569 9.66 -45.38 -2.66
C LEU A 569 10.11 -44.36 -3.72
N ALA A 570 10.13 -43.07 -3.39
CA ALA A 570 10.63 -42.04 -4.32
C ALA A 570 12.08 -42.31 -4.79
N ARG A 571 12.94 -42.86 -3.93
CA ARG A 571 14.37 -43.07 -4.23
C ARG A 571 14.64 -44.32 -5.07
N TYR A 572 13.96 -45.43 -4.78
CA TYR A 572 14.32 -46.75 -5.30
C TYR A 572 13.30 -47.34 -6.26
N MET A 573 12.14 -46.69 -6.46
CA MET A 573 11.08 -47.22 -7.32
C MET A 573 11.50 -47.45 -8.78
N ARG A 574 12.45 -46.67 -9.32
CA ARG A 574 13.03 -46.93 -10.66
C ARG A 574 13.72 -48.31 -10.77
N MET A 575 14.23 -48.84 -9.66
CA MET A 575 14.92 -50.14 -9.62
C MET A 575 13.94 -51.32 -9.51
N ILE A 576 12.71 -51.05 -9.09
CA ILE A 576 11.62 -52.03 -8.98
C ILE A 576 11.02 -52.22 -10.38
N GLN A 577 10.79 -53.46 -10.81
CA GLN A 577 10.34 -53.76 -12.17
C GLN A 577 9.07 -52.97 -12.58
N PRO A 578 8.93 -52.54 -13.84
CA PRO A 578 7.81 -51.69 -14.31
C PRO A 578 6.41 -52.31 -14.16
N HIS A 579 6.29 -53.60 -13.84
CA HIS A 579 5.00 -54.29 -13.68
C HIS A 579 4.36 -54.10 -12.29
N PHE A 580 5.01 -53.39 -11.37
CA PHE A 580 4.55 -53.16 -9.99
C PHE A 580 3.78 -51.85 -9.78
N CYS A 581 3.58 -51.04 -10.83
CA CYS A 581 2.92 -49.74 -10.72
C CYS A 581 1.44 -49.83 -11.13
N ASP A 582 0.53 -49.85 -10.15
CA ASP A 582 -0.90 -49.67 -10.39
C ASP A 582 -1.17 -48.25 -10.93
N HIS A 583 -2.15 -48.09 -11.82
CA HIS A 583 -2.53 -46.79 -12.43
C HIS A 583 -2.86 -45.69 -11.39
N ASN A 584 -3.26 -46.09 -10.17
CA ASN A 584 -3.62 -45.16 -9.09
C ASN A 584 -2.45 -44.75 -8.18
N PHE A 585 -1.25 -45.31 -8.39
CA PHE A 585 -0.09 -45.03 -7.53
C PHE A 585 0.29 -43.55 -7.54
N MET A 586 0.43 -42.93 -8.71
CA MET A 586 0.87 -41.52 -8.77
C MET A 586 -0.16 -40.54 -8.23
N ALA A 587 -1.45 -40.80 -8.45
CA ALA A 587 -2.51 -39.99 -7.85
C ALA A 587 -2.41 -40.01 -6.31
N LYS A 588 -2.26 -41.21 -5.73
CA LYS A 588 -2.13 -41.38 -4.28
C LYS A 588 -0.79 -40.87 -3.74
N PHE A 589 0.29 -40.99 -4.52
CA PHE A 589 1.61 -40.48 -4.19
C PHE A 589 1.59 -38.95 -4.12
N ASN A 590 0.92 -38.29 -5.07
CA ASN A 590 0.76 -36.85 -5.09
C ASN A 590 -0.13 -36.35 -3.94
N GLU A 591 -1.19 -37.08 -3.59
CA GLU A 591 -2.00 -36.79 -2.40
C GLU A 591 -1.16 -36.83 -1.11
N HIS A 592 -0.32 -37.87 -0.95
CA HIS A 592 0.58 -37.98 0.20
C HIS A 592 1.67 -36.91 0.18
N LEU A 593 2.19 -36.56 -1.00
CA LEU A 593 3.14 -35.46 -1.14
C LEU A 593 2.54 -34.14 -0.65
N LYS A 594 1.30 -33.82 -1.05
CA LYS A 594 0.57 -32.63 -0.59
C LYS A 594 0.24 -32.68 0.90
N SER A 595 -0.03 -33.87 1.45
CA SER A 595 -0.26 -34.07 2.88
C SER A 595 1.02 -33.82 3.71
N TYR A 596 2.15 -34.34 3.26
CA TYR A 596 3.44 -34.16 3.95
C TYR A 596 4.06 -32.77 3.71
N TYR A 597 3.79 -32.16 2.54
CA TYR A 597 4.36 -30.88 2.10
C TYR A 597 3.27 -29.96 1.51
N PRO A 598 2.37 -29.43 2.35
CA PRO A 598 1.24 -28.63 1.90
C PRO A 598 1.64 -27.28 1.27
N THR A 599 2.84 -26.78 1.56
CA THR A 599 3.38 -25.51 1.04
C THR A 599 3.98 -25.63 -0.36
N ASN A 600 3.81 -26.78 -1.04
CA ASN A 600 4.47 -27.13 -2.29
C ASN A 600 6.02 -27.04 -2.22
N CYS A 601 6.60 -26.90 -1.03
CA CYS A 601 8.05 -26.87 -0.81
C CYS A 601 8.56 -28.23 -0.38
N ILE A 602 9.11 -28.96 -1.34
CA ILE A 602 9.68 -30.29 -1.12
C ILE A 602 11.07 -30.11 -0.46
N PRO A 603 11.49 -30.94 0.49
CA PRO A 603 12.83 -30.84 1.07
C PRO A 603 13.92 -31.14 0.05
N HIS A 604 15.06 -30.45 0.13
CA HIS A 604 16.18 -30.65 -0.82
C HIS A 604 16.66 -32.11 -0.89
N ARG A 605 16.61 -32.87 0.22
CA ARG A 605 16.96 -34.31 0.24
C ARG A 605 15.99 -35.18 -0.57
N MET A 606 14.76 -34.70 -0.77
CA MET A 606 13.69 -35.34 -1.52
C MET A 606 13.60 -34.86 -2.97
N PHE A 607 14.32 -33.79 -3.34
CA PHE A 607 14.30 -33.26 -4.71
C PHE A 607 14.67 -34.31 -5.74
N GLN A 608 15.88 -34.86 -5.62
CA GLN A 608 16.41 -35.82 -6.57
C GLN A 608 15.55 -37.10 -6.66
N PRO A 609 15.15 -37.73 -5.53
CA PRO A 609 14.24 -38.88 -5.55
C PRO A 609 12.91 -38.60 -6.25
N VAL A 610 12.18 -37.55 -5.83
CA VAL A 610 10.84 -37.26 -6.36
C VAL A 610 10.92 -36.89 -7.84
N ALA A 611 11.89 -36.07 -8.24
CA ALA A 611 12.05 -35.73 -9.65
C ALA A 611 12.39 -36.94 -10.52
N ASN A 612 13.25 -37.85 -10.05
CA ASN A 612 13.57 -39.07 -10.78
C ASN A 612 12.35 -39.98 -10.95
N LEU A 613 11.50 -40.07 -9.92
CA LEU A 613 10.25 -40.82 -10.00
C LEU A 613 9.28 -40.20 -11.01
N VAL A 614 9.09 -38.88 -10.95
CA VAL A 614 8.24 -38.14 -11.91
C VAL A 614 8.75 -38.32 -13.34
N HIS A 615 10.07 -38.22 -13.54
CA HIS A 615 10.70 -38.46 -14.84
C HIS A 615 10.44 -39.88 -15.35
N TRP A 616 10.68 -40.89 -14.51
CA TRP A 616 10.42 -42.28 -14.84
C TRP A 616 8.94 -42.51 -15.19
N TYR A 617 8.00 -41.92 -14.44
CA TYR A 617 6.57 -42.04 -14.74
C TYR A 617 6.23 -41.47 -16.12
N ILE A 618 6.76 -40.29 -16.44
CA ILE A 618 6.49 -39.62 -17.72
C ILE A 618 7.12 -40.38 -18.89
N GLU A 619 8.30 -41.00 -18.72
CA GLU A 619 8.93 -41.80 -19.78
C GLU A 619 8.22 -43.12 -20.07
N ASN A 620 7.51 -43.69 -19.08
CA ASN A 620 6.94 -45.04 -19.17
C ASN A 620 5.41 -45.07 -19.32
N HIS A 621 4.72 -43.94 -19.18
CA HIS A 621 3.27 -43.83 -19.36
C HIS A 621 2.91 -43.00 -20.60
N ASN A 622 1.84 -43.40 -21.29
CA ASN A 622 1.41 -42.79 -22.57
C ASN A 622 0.20 -41.85 -22.44
N ASP A 623 -0.42 -41.71 -21.26
CA ASP A 623 -1.59 -40.84 -21.08
C ASP A 623 -1.18 -39.36 -20.94
N GLN A 624 -1.34 -38.59 -22.02
CA GLN A 624 -0.97 -37.18 -22.04
C GLN A 624 -1.79 -36.29 -21.11
N MET A 625 -3.05 -36.66 -20.78
CA MET A 625 -3.87 -35.84 -19.88
C MET A 625 -3.45 -36.02 -18.43
N GLU A 626 -3.14 -37.24 -18.02
CA GLU A 626 -2.63 -37.53 -16.67
C GLU A 626 -1.25 -36.92 -16.46
N ILE A 627 -0.37 -37.01 -17.46
CA ILE A 627 0.95 -36.35 -17.45
C ILE A 627 0.79 -34.83 -17.33
N LYS A 628 -0.10 -34.19 -18.11
CA LYS A 628 -0.39 -32.75 -17.98
C LYS A 628 -0.85 -32.34 -16.60
N LYS A 629 -1.77 -33.12 -15.99
CA LYS A 629 -2.26 -32.87 -14.64
C LYS A 629 -1.15 -33.00 -13.59
N LEU A 630 -0.32 -34.03 -13.69
CA LEU A 630 0.84 -34.23 -12.82
C LEU A 630 1.82 -33.06 -12.90
N ILE A 631 2.13 -32.58 -14.11
CA ILE A 631 3.00 -31.41 -14.32
C ILE A 631 2.39 -30.16 -13.69
N GLN A 632 1.09 -29.93 -13.86
CA GLN A 632 0.40 -28.79 -13.27
C GLN A 632 0.48 -28.82 -11.74
N ASP A 633 0.38 -30.00 -11.14
CA ASP A 633 0.55 -30.18 -9.70
C ASP A 633 1.98 -29.86 -9.24
N PHE A 634 3.02 -30.23 -10.00
CA PHE A 634 4.41 -29.94 -9.66
C PHE A 634 4.90 -28.53 -10.06
N ASN A 635 4.19 -27.83 -10.96
CA ASN A 635 4.54 -26.46 -11.38
C ASN A 635 4.49 -25.46 -10.22
N GLN A 636 3.69 -25.73 -9.20
CA GLN A 636 3.58 -24.89 -8.01
C GLN A 636 4.64 -25.22 -6.96
N THR A 637 5.52 -26.20 -7.22
CA THR A 637 6.52 -26.67 -6.27
C THR A 637 7.92 -26.11 -6.54
N ASN A 638 8.76 -26.07 -5.51
CA ASN A 638 10.18 -25.75 -5.64
C ASN A 638 10.99 -26.79 -6.47
N LEU A 639 10.38 -27.92 -6.86
CA LEU A 639 10.95 -28.92 -7.76
C LEU A 639 10.82 -28.58 -9.25
N ARG A 640 10.00 -27.58 -9.59
CA ARG A 640 9.71 -27.14 -10.96
C ARG A 640 10.95 -27.12 -11.85
N ASN A 641 11.99 -26.38 -11.44
CA ASN A 641 13.20 -26.20 -12.24
C ASN A 641 13.97 -27.51 -12.47
N TYR A 642 13.99 -28.39 -11.47
CA TYR A 642 14.71 -29.65 -11.57
C TYR A 642 14.01 -30.64 -12.51
N ILE A 643 12.68 -30.66 -12.50
CA ILE A 643 11.84 -31.46 -13.40
C ILE A 643 12.00 -30.96 -14.85
N PHE A 644 11.97 -29.64 -15.08
CA PHE A 644 12.11 -29.05 -16.41
C PHE A 644 13.48 -29.22 -17.08
N ARG A 645 14.57 -29.33 -16.30
CA ARG A 645 15.92 -29.61 -16.88
C ARG A 645 16.02 -30.96 -17.55
N ASN A 646 15.33 -31.95 -17.01
CA ASN A 646 15.61 -33.34 -17.34
C ASN A 646 14.58 -33.95 -18.30
N ILE A 647 13.38 -33.39 -18.42
CA ILE A 647 12.33 -33.98 -19.26
C ILE A 647 12.30 -33.34 -20.66
N SER A 648 12.79 -34.08 -21.64
CA SER A 648 12.87 -33.66 -23.05
C SER A 648 11.49 -33.45 -23.72
N GLN A 649 10.46 -34.16 -23.26
CA GLN A 649 9.10 -34.12 -23.83
C GLN A 649 8.25 -32.92 -23.34
N ILE A 650 8.71 -32.21 -22.30
CA ILE A 650 7.98 -31.14 -21.62
C ILE A 650 8.93 -29.96 -21.45
N LYS A 651 9.41 -29.42 -22.57
CA LYS A 651 10.12 -28.15 -22.56
C LYS A 651 9.07 -27.03 -22.54
N PRO A 652 9.06 -26.14 -21.53
CA PRO A 652 8.13 -25.02 -21.54
C PRO A 652 8.39 -24.17 -22.77
N SER A 653 7.33 -23.63 -23.39
CA SER A 653 7.53 -22.72 -24.50
C SER A 653 8.28 -21.47 -24.01
N VAL A 654 9.00 -20.82 -24.92
CA VAL A 654 9.66 -19.53 -24.64
C VAL A 654 8.63 -18.53 -24.12
N GLU A 655 7.38 -18.60 -24.60
CA GLU A 655 6.25 -17.82 -24.11
C GLU A 655 5.94 -18.12 -22.63
N GLU A 656 5.82 -19.38 -22.21
CA GLU A 656 5.54 -19.72 -20.80
C GLU A 656 6.62 -19.21 -19.83
N LEU A 657 7.88 -19.13 -20.27
CA LEU A 657 8.98 -18.59 -19.48
C LEU A 657 8.93 -17.05 -19.38
N LEU A 658 8.61 -16.38 -20.49
CA LEU A 658 8.57 -14.92 -20.58
C LEU A 658 7.31 -14.33 -19.95
N PHE A 659 6.14 -14.94 -20.18
CA PHE A 659 4.82 -14.48 -19.75
C PHE A 659 4.37 -15.06 -18.40
N SER A 660 5.29 -15.58 -17.59
CA SER A 660 4.92 -16.05 -16.24
C SER A 660 4.34 -14.90 -15.40
N VAL A 661 3.12 -15.10 -14.90
CA VAL A 661 2.37 -14.10 -14.13
C VAL A 661 3.10 -13.83 -12.81
N PRO A 662 3.47 -12.56 -12.51
CA PRO A 662 4.11 -12.22 -11.25
C PRO A 662 3.14 -12.42 -10.08
N THR A 663 3.68 -12.60 -8.88
CA THR A 663 2.91 -12.49 -7.64
C THR A 663 2.27 -11.11 -7.53
N THR A 664 1.14 -11.00 -6.84
CA THR A 664 0.38 -9.74 -6.73
C THR A 664 0.08 -9.40 -5.27
N LYS A 665 -0.10 -8.11 -4.96
CA LYS A 665 -0.48 -7.61 -3.63
C LYS A 665 0.50 -8.02 -2.52
N SER A 666 0.04 -8.51 -1.38
CA SER A 666 0.87 -8.90 -0.22
C SER A 666 1.94 -9.93 -0.58
N SER A 667 1.59 -10.94 -1.39
CA SER A 667 2.55 -11.96 -1.84
C SER A 667 3.73 -11.37 -2.62
N ARG A 668 3.48 -10.30 -3.40
CA ARG A 668 4.53 -9.58 -4.13
C ARG A 668 5.47 -8.85 -3.18
N ILE A 669 4.91 -8.24 -2.14
CA ILE A 669 5.70 -7.53 -1.13
C ILE A 669 6.54 -8.54 -0.34
N GLU A 670 5.96 -9.66 0.09
CA GLU A 670 6.69 -10.77 0.74
C GLU A 670 7.87 -11.26 -0.12
N ASP A 671 7.64 -11.52 -1.40
CA ASP A 671 8.67 -11.97 -2.33
C ASP A 671 9.86 -11.02 -2.40
N SER A 672 9.60 -9.71 -2.25
CA SER A 672 10.65 -8.69 -2.24
C SER A 672 11.61 -8.85 -1.05
N PHE A 673 11.11 -9.33 0.09
CA PHE A 673 11.92 -9.64 1.28
C PHE A 673 12.54 -11.02 1.22
N ILE A 674 11.95 -11.94 0.46
CA ILE A 674 12.39 -13.32 0.34
C ILE A 674 13.54 -13.47 -0.64
N LEU A 675 13.49 -12.82 -1.81
CA LEU A 675 14.28 -13.18 -2.98
C LEU A 675 15.66 -13.76 -2.66
N THR A 676 15.70 -15.09 -2.71
CA THR A 676 16.91 -15.88 -2.81
C THR A 676 17.33 -15.87 -4.26
N GLU A 677 18.24 -14.96 -4.61
CA GLU A 677 19.42 -15.00 -5.49
C GLU A 677 19.60 -16.09 -6.61
N ARG A 678 18.68 -17.04 -6.82
CA ARG A 678 18.81 -18.20 -7.73
C ARG A 678 17.76 -18.25 -8.85
N SER A 679 16.55 -17.68 -8.69
CA SER A 679 15.47 -17.84 -9.68
C SER A 679 15.74 -17.16 -11.03
N ILE A 680 16.42 -16.00 -11.03
CA ILE A 680 16.68 -15.20 -12.23
C ILE A 680 17.68 -15.88 -13.17
N TYR A 681 18.76 -16.43 -12.61
CA TYR A 681 19.78 -17.15 -13.38
C TYR A 681 19.24 -18.38 -14.09
N ASP A 682 18.37 -19.11 -13.39
CA ASP A 682 17.69 -20.28 -13.92
C ASP A 682 16.78 -19.88 -15.10
N ARG A 683 15.93 -18.86 -14.94
CA ARG A 683 15.02 -18.36 -16.00
C ARG A 683 15.78 -17.99 -17.27
N ASP A 684 16.81 -17.15 -17.16
CA ASP A 684 17.57 -16.67 -18.32
C ASP A 684 18.36 -17.82 -18.99
N ALA A 685 18.76 -18.85 -18.23
CA ALA A 685 19.47 -20.00 -18.77
C ALA A 685 18.56 -20.83 -19.68
N TYR A 686 17.31 -21.04 -19.27
CA TYR A 686 16.34 -21.80 -20.07
C TYR A 686 15.97 -21.08 -21.36
N VAL A 687 15.69 -19.77 -21.33
CA VAL A 687 15.35 -19.05 -22.56
C VAL A 687 16.47 -19.14 -23.60
N GLY A 688 17.73 -19.13 -23.14
CA GLY A 688 18.89 -19.28 -24.02
C GLY A 688 19.09 -20.67 -24.63
N GLU A 689 18.51 -21.71 -24.03
CA GLU A 689 18.54 -23.08 -24.59
C GLU A 689 17.41 -23.33 -25.60
N PHE A 690 16.34 -22.53 -25.57
CA PHE A 690 15.09 -22.78 -26.32
C PHE A 690 14.74 -21.72 -27.36
N SER A 691 15.48 -20.62 -27.44
CA SER A 691 15.26 -19.55 -28.43
C SER A 691 16.55 -19.01 -29.01
N ASP A 692 16.41 -18.21 -30.07
CA ASP A 692 17.48 -17.39 -30.64
C ASP A 692 17.14 -15.89 -30.53
N VAL A 693 18.13 -15.05 -30.84
CA VAL A 693 18.02 -13.59 -30.76
C VAL A 693 16.92 -13.04 -31.68
N ASN A 694 16.73 -13.63 -32.86
CA ASN A 694 15.79 -13.13 -33.87
C ASN A 694 14.35 -13.41 -33.44
N ASN A 695 14.09 -14.61 -32.91
CA ASN A 695 12.77 -15.00 -32.43
C ASN A 695 12.34 -14.12 -31.25
N LEU A 696 13.25 -13.89 -30.29
CA LEU A 696 13.00 -12.99 -29.15
C LEU A 696 12.76 -11.54 -29.60
N LEU A 697 13.49 -11.06 -30.61
CA LEU A 697 13.29 -9.72 -31.16
C LEU A 697 11.93 -9.59 -31.88
N SER A 698 11.51 -10.63 -32.61
CA SER A 698 10.17 -10.69 -33.22
C SER A 698 9.08 -10.59 -32.15
N MET A 699 9.20 -11.37 -31.07
CA MET A 699 8.25 -11.34 -29.96
C MET A 699 8.15 -9.94 -29.31
N ASN A 700 9.27 -9.22 -29.14
CA ASN A 700 9.23 -7.84 -28.67
C ASN A 700 8.48 -6.92 -29.62
N ASN A 701 8.75 -7.03 -30.92
CA ASN A 701 8.13 -6.17 -31.92
C ASN A 701 6.63 -6.46 -32.05
N GLU A 702 6.19 -7.71 -31.93
CA GLU A 702 4.78 -8.08 -31.86
C GLU A 702 4.07 -7.48 -30.62
N LEU A 703 4.77 -7.39 -29.48
CA LEU A 703 4.24 -6.70 -28.29
C LEU A 703 4.11 -5.19 -28.53
N SER A 704 5.07 -4.59 -29.23
CA SER A 704 5.04 -3.18 -29.62
C SER A 704 3.92 -2.86 -30.62
N GLU A 705 3.67 -3.76 -31.59
CA GLU A 705 2.63 -3.59 -32.62
C GLU A 705 1.21 -3.52 -32.05
N LYS A 706 0.97 -4.12 -30.88
CA LYS A 706 -0.31 -4.01 -30.17
C LYS A 706 -0.64 -2.57 -29.75
N LYS A 707 0.31 -1.62 -29.81
CA LYS A 707 0.16 -0.17 -29.52
C LYS A 707 -0.60 0.15 -28.22
N THR A 708 -0.44 -0.70 -27.22
CA THR A 708 -1.02 -0.48 -25.89
C THR A 708 0.03 0.17 -25.01
N PRO A 709 -0.18 1.41 -24.51
CA PRO A 709 0.73 1.98 -23.54
C PRO A 709 0.70 1.11 -22.29
N TYR A 710 1.87 0.81 -21.76
CA TYR A 710 2.02 0.00 -20.56
C TYR A 710 2.72 0.80 -19.46
N THR A 711 2.40 0.49 -18.21
CA THR A 711 2.92 1.20 -17.04
C THR A 711 4.13 0.48 -16.47
N GLU A 712 4.89 1.17 -15.63
CA GLU A 712 5.91 0.55 -14.78
C GLU A 712 5.31 -0.64 -14.01
N TYR A 713 6.15 -1.65 -13.77
CA TYR A 713 5.82 -2.95 -13.16
C TYR A 713 4.70 -3.81 -13.77
N SER A 714 4.05 -3.36 -14.86
CA SER A 714 3.02 -4.14 -15.57
C SER A 714 3.56 -5.46 -16.14
N GLU A 715 2.66 -6.38 -16.48
CA GLU A 715 3.02 -7.64 -17.13
C GLU A 715 3.78 -7.41 -18.45
N THR A 716 3.30 -6.49 -19.30
CA THR A 716 3.98 -6.12 -20.55
C THR A 716 5.39 -5.58 -20.30
N HIS A 717 5.55 -4.72 -19.30
CA HIS A 717 6.86 -4.18 -18.93
C HIS A 717 7.85 -5.28 -18.53
N ARG A 718 7.41 -6.20 -17.66
CA ARG A 718 8.23 -7.33 -17.21
C ARG A 718 8.60 -8.25 -18.36
N THR A 719 7.65 -8.57 -19.22
CA THR A 719 7.89 -9.39 -20.40
C THR A 719 8.93 -8.76 -21.31
N LYS A 720 8.85 -7.45 -21.58
CA LYS A 720 9.86 -6.75 -22.37
C LYS A 720 11.25 -6.79 -21.72
N ILE A 721 11.33 -6.58 -20.40
CA ILE A 721 12.60 -6.72 -19.64
C ILE A 721 13.15 -8.16 -19.75
N ARG A 722 12.31 -9.18 -19.65
CA ARG A 722 12.74 -10.59 -19.76
C ARG A 722 13.24 -10.93 -21.16
N ILE A 723 12.55 -10.45 -22.20
CA ILE A 723 12.97 -10.64 -23.59
C ILE A 723 14.35 -10.03 -23.81
N ILE A 724 14.53 -8.76 -23.45
CA ILE A 724 15.78 -8.04 -23.72
C ILE A 724 16.95 -8.59 -22.90
N ARG A 725 16.71 -9.03 -21.66
CA ARG A 725 17.70 -9.70 -20.81
C ARG A 725 18.10 -11.06 -21.39
N SER A 726 17.15 -11.81 -21.92
CA SER A 726 17.40 -13.09 -22.59
C SER A 726 18.24 -12.91 -23.86
N ILE A 727 17.89 -11.91 -24.68
CA ILE A 727 18.68 -11.51 -25.86
C ILE A 727 20.12 -11.18 -25.44
N TRP A 728 20.29 -10.41 -24.36
CA TRP A 728 21.61 -10.03 -23.87
C TRP A 728 22.47 -11.24 -23.49
N LYS A 729 21.91 -12.17 -22.71
CA LYS A 729 22.62 -13.37 -22.26
C LYS A 729 23.00 -14.25 -23.44
N LEU A 730 22.06 -14.48 -24.36
CA LEU A 730 22.30 -15.21 -25.60
C LEU A 730 23.41 -14.57 -26.41
N ALA A 731 23.32 -13.25 -26.63
CA ALA A 731 24.29 -12.53 -27.43
C ALA A 731 25.70 -12.60 -26.83
N ASN A 732 25.84 -12.50 -25.51
CA ASN A 732 27.11 -12.66 -24.81
C ASN A 732 27.65 -14.10 -24.92
N SER A 733 26.79 -15.11 -24.73
CA SER A 733 27.20 -16.52 -24.81
C SER A 733 27.64 -16.97 -26.20
N LEU A 734 27.10 -16.35 -27.25
CA LEU A 734 27.32 -16.73 -28.65
C LEU A 734 28.29 -15.78 -29.38
N ASN A 735 28.85 -14.76 -28.72
CA ASN A 735 29.57 -13.65 -29.38
C ASN A 735 28.78 -13.08 -30.58
N TYR A 736 27.48 -12.92 -30.39
CA TYR A 736 26.57 -12.48 -31.44
C TYR A 736 26.86 -11.05 -31.87
N ASN A 737 26.71 -10.77 -33.15
CA ASN A 737 26.82 -9.44 -33.72
C ASN A 737 25.64 -9.17 -34.66
N ILE A 738 25.18 -7.92 -34.69
CA ILE A 738 24.06 -7.51 -35.55
C ILE A 738 24.53 -7.52 -37.01
N LYS A 739 23.84 -8.29 -37.85
CA LYS A 739 24.04 -8.27 -39.30
C LYS A 739 23.24 -7.13 -39.94
N VAL A 740 23.73 -6.64 -41.08
CA VAL A 740 23.15 -5.48 -41.77
C VAL A 740 21.68 -5.71 -42.18
N ASP A 741 21.35 -6.93 -42.60
CA ASP A 741 20.00 -7.36 -43.00
C ASP A 741 19.01 -7.43 -41.83
N GLN A 742 19.48 -7.34 -40.59
CA GLN A 742 18.64 -7.44 -39.39
C GLN A 742 18.40 -6.08 -38.73
N LEU A 743 19.07 -5.01 -39.21
CA LEU A 743 19.05 -3.69 -38.58
C LEU A 743 17.63 -3.11 -38.45
N ASP A 744 16.73 -3.38 -39.41
CA ASP A 744 15.36 -2.86 -39.36
C ASP A 744 14.57 -3.39 -38.17
N GLN A 745 14.75 -4.65 -37.79
CA GLN A 745 14.11 -5.23 -36.61
C GLN A 745 14.63 -4.59 -35.32
N TRP A 746 15.93 -4.29 -35.28
CA TRP A 746 16.57 -3.59 -34.15
C TRP A 746 16.16 -2.12 -34.07
N TRP A 747 16.01 -1.44 -35.20
CA TRP A 747 15.48 -0.07 -35.25
C TRP A 747 14.05 -0.01 -34.77
N THR A 748 13.23 -0.99 -35.14
CA THR A 748 11.84 -1.10 -34.66
C THR A 748 11.80 -1.20 -33.13
N ALA A 749 12.64 -2.06 -32.53
CA ALA A 749 12.72 -2.19 -31.08
C ALA A 749 13.30 -0.94 -30.39
N LEU A 750 14.34 -0.31 -30.96
CA LEU A 750 15.01 0.86 -30.38
C LEU A 750 14.14 2.13 -30.38
N PHE A 751 13.26 2.27 -31.37
CA PHE A 751 12.45 3.48 -31.58
C PHE A 751 10.99 3.34 -31.17
N GLU A 752 10.61 2.29 -30.46
CA GLU A 752 9.24 2.11 -29.98
C GLU A 752 8.83 3.26 -29.03
N PRO A 753 7.84 4.10 -29.39
CA PRO A 753 7.50 5.30 -28.61
C PRO A 753 6.85 5.02 -27.26
N ASN A 754 6.24 3.84 -27.08
CA ASN A 754 5.56 3.47 -25.84
C ASN A 754 6.50 2.79 -24.82
N ASP A 755 7.78 2.58 -25.16
CA ASP A 755 8.70 1.91 -24.26
C ASP A 755 9.18 2.81 -23.12
N LEU A 756 9.17 2.23 -21.91
CA LEU A 756 9.68 2.89 -20.72
C LEU A 756 11.21 3.09 -20.83
N HIS A 757 11.71 4.13 -20.15
CA HIS A 757 13.10 4.55 -20.25
C HIS A 757 14.11 3.44 -19.96
N ASN A 758 13.81 2.54 -19.02
CA ASN A 758 14.68 1.41 -18.69
C ASN A 758 14.80 0.40 -19.85
N VAL A 759 13.69 0.02 -20.49
CA VAL A 759 13.67 -0.85 -21.69
C VAL A 759 14.41 -0.18 -22.84
N LYS A 760 14.17 1.12 -23.05
CA LYS A 760 14.85 1.91 -24.08
C LYS A 760 16.37 1.95 -23.88
N ASN A 761 16.83 2.27 -22.67
CA ASN A 761 18.25 2.32 -22.32
C ASN A 761 18.94 0.96 -22.49
N MET A 762 18.24 -0.14 -22.21
CA MET A 762 18.74 -1.48 -22.46
C MET A 762 18.90 -1.78 -23.96
N TYR A 763 17.98 -1.35 -24.82
CA TYR A 763 18.12 -1.50 -26.27
C TYR A 763 19.23 -0.60 -26.83
N GLU A 764 19.35 0.64 -26.36
CA GLU A 764 20.47 1.54 -26.71
C GLU A 764 21.81 0.87 -26.37
N CYS A 765 21.90 0.26 -25.18
CA CYS A 765 23.05 -0.54 -24.77
C CYS A 765 23.27 -1.75 -25.67
N LEU A 766 22.26 -2.57 -25.94
CA LEU A 766 22.43 -3.76 -26.79
C LEU A 766 22.90 -3.42 -28.18
N VAL A 767 22.25 -2.47 -28.86
CA VAL A 767 22.61 -2.07 -30.21
C VAL A 767 24.04 -1.52 -30.25
N GLY A 768 24.39 -0.60 -29.35
CA GLY A 768 25.75 -0.05 -29.28
C GLY A 768 26.82 -1.11 -28.99
N ASN A 769 26.44 -2.19 -28.30
CA ASN A 769 27.33 -3.27 -27.93
C ASN A 769 27.40 -4.43 -28.95
N LEU A 770 26.42 -4.61 -29.82
CA LEU A 770 26.36 -5.73 -30.78
C LEU A 770 26.64 -5.30 -32.22
N MET A 771 26.68 -3.99 -32.50
CA MET A 771 27.03 -3.48 -33.82
C MET A 771 28.52 -3.71 -34.12
N ILE A 772 28.82 -4.19 -35.34
CA ILE A 772 30.18 -4.24 -35.88
C ILE A 772 30.50 -2.96 -36.66
N ASN A 773 29.58 -2.53 -37.53
CA ASN A 773 29.80 -1.41 -38.45
C ASN A 773 28.89 -0.23 -38.09
N VAL A 774 29.49 0.91 -37.78
CA VAL A 774 28.80 2.13 -37.36
C VAL A 774 28.15 2.92 -38.51
N LYS A 775 28.53 2.70 -39.76
CA LYS A 775 28.03 3.52 -40.90
C LYS A 775 26.50 3.57 -41.04
N PRO A 776 25.75 2.45 -40.90
CA PRO A 776 24.29 2.50 -40.94
C PRO A 776 23.67 3.38 -39.84
N LEU A 777 24.34 3.50 -38.69
CA LEU A 777 23.94 4.38 -37.59
C LEU A 777 24.08 5.86 -37.99
N TRP A 778 25.16 6.20 -38.69
CA TRP A 778 25.38 7.56 -39.21
C TRP A 778 24.33 7.94 -40.25
N ASP A 779 24.06 7.04 -41.19
CA ASP A 779 23.05 7.26 -42.23
C ASP A 779 21.67 7.47 -41.61
N ARG A 780 21.32 6.66 -40.60
CA ARG A 780 20.06 6.78 -39.87
C ARG A 780 19.96 8.08 -39.07
N LEU A 781 21.04 8.50 -38.42
CA LEU A 781 21.07 9.75 -37.65
C LEU A 781 20.88 10.97 -38.55
N ARG A 782 21.48 10.97 -39.75
CA ARG A 782 21.28 12.04 -40.74
C ARG A 782 19.88 12.04 -41.35
N ALA A 783 19.26 10.88 -41.50
CA ALA A 783 17.94 10.74 -42.10
C ALA A 783 16.78 11.09 -41.14
N THR A 784 17.02 11.05 -39.83
CA THR A 784 15.95 11.15 -38.82
C THR A 784 15.77 12.58 -38.31
N SER A 785 14.54 13.07 -38.35
CA SER A 785 14.14 14.39 -37.82
C SER A 785 13.47 14.33 -36.43
N ASP A 786 13.18 13.13 -35.91
CA ASP A 786 12.60 12.94 -34.59
C ASP A 786 13.68 13.05 -33.49
N SER A 787 13.56 14.08 -32.66
CA SER A 787 14.47 14.32 -31.52
C SER A 787 14.64 13.15 -30.57
N LYS A 788 13.58 12.38 -30.29
CA LYS A 788 13.68 11.24 -29.36
C LYS A 788 14.49 10.10 -29.95
N GLN A 789 14.43 9.93 -31.28
CA GLN A 789 15.23 8.97 -32.01
C GLN A 789 16.68 9.45 -32.16
N GLN A 790 16.88 10.74 -32.41
CA GLN A 790 18.21 11.35 -32.44
C GLN A 790 18.94 11.16 -31.10
N LEU A 791 18.27 11.40 -29.96
CA LEU A 791 18.85 11.16 -28.63
C LEU A 791 19.25 9.68 -28.43
N SER A 792 18.41 8.72 -28.83
CA SER A 792 18.76 7.29 -28.78
C SER A 792 19.99 6.98 -29.63
N LEU A 793 20.05 7.52 -30.85
CA LEU A 793 21.14 7.29 -31.78
C LEU A 793 22.46 7.89 -31.27
N ILE A 794 22.42 9.09 -30.70
CA ILE A 794 23.59 9.72 -30.04
C ILE A 794 24.06 8.84 -28.87
N SER A 795 23.13 8.28 -28.08
CA SER A 795 23.44 7.35 -26.99
C SER A 795 24.12 6.07 -27.50
N VAL A 796 23.60 5.46 -28.56
CA VAL A 796 24.19 4.27 -29.20
C VAL A 796 25.59 4.57 -29.73
N ILE A 797 25.82 5.74 -30.36
CA ILE A 797 27.15 6.21 -30.78
C ILE A 797 28.08 6.30 -29.56
N HIS A 798 27.64 6.93 -28.49
CA HIS A 798 28.43 7.08 -27.27
C HIS A 798 28.86 5.72 -26.70
N ILE A 799 27.96 4.74 -26.68
CA ILE A 799 28.23 3.37 -26.19
C ILE A 799 29.19 2.63 -27.11
N TYR A 800 28.96 2.67 -28.44
CA TYR A 800 29.82 2.02 -29.42
C TYR A 800 31.28 2.48 -29.31
N TYR A 801 31.49 3.79 -29.25
CA TYR A 801 32.82 4.38 -29.21
C TYR A 801 33.49 4.31 -27.84
N SER A 802 32.74 4.23 -26.74
CA SER A 802 33.34 4.09 -25.41
C SER A 802 34.13 2.78 -25.22
N ARG A 803 33.95 1.78 -26.10
CA ARG A 803 34.63 0.48 -26.06
C ARG A 803 36.04 0.52 -26.66
N SER A 804 36.17 1.15 -27.83
CA SER A 804 37.43 1.29 -28.55
C SER A 804 37.27 2.32 -29.67
N ILE A 805 37.74 3.55 -29.45
CA ILE A 805 37.84 4.56 -30.51
C ILE A 805 39.17 4.37 -31.24
N CYS A 806 39.13 4.37 -32.58
CA CYS A 806 40.32 4.59 -33.40
C CYS A 806 40.39 6.05 -33.87
N PHE A 807 41.56 6.51 -34.31
CA PHE A 807 41.77 7.92 -34.68
C PHE A 807 40.87 8.38 -35.85
N ALA A 808 40.73 7.55 -36.89
CA ALA A 808 39.93 7.88 -38.06
C ALA A 808 38.46 8.10 -37.67
N ASP A 809 37.92 7.21 -36.83
CA ASP A 809 36.52 7.29 -36.41
C ASP A 809 36.25 8.46 -35.44
N LEU A 810 37.21 8.84 -34.57
CA LEU A 810 37.01 9.95 -33.63
C LEU A 810 36.69 11.26 -34.36
N MET A 811 37.43 11.55 -35.42
CA MET A 811 37.29 12.80 -36.16
C MET A 811 35.96 12.85 -36.90
N ASP A 812 35.59 11.75 -37.55
CA ASP A 812 34.32 11.64 -38.28
C ASP A 812 33.11 11.73 -37.34
N VAL A 813 33.19 11.14 -36.15
CA VAL A 813 32.13 11.21 -35.12
C VAL A 813 31.99 12.60 -34.55
N ILE A 814 33.11 13.30 -34.27
CA ILE A 814 33.06 14.69 -33.82
C ILE A 814 32.40 15.55 -34.89
N ILE A 815 32.74 15.38 -36.17
CA ILE A 815 32.11 16.11 -37.27
C ILE A 815 30.60 15.83 -37.32
N LEU A 816 30.20 14.57 -37.22
CA LEU A 816 28.79 14.16 -37.24
C LEU A 816 28.00 14.75 -36.07
N LEU A 817 28.48 14.59 -34.83
CA LEU A 817 27.80 15.09 -33.64
C LEU A 817 27.78 16.63 -33.58
N ARG A 818 28.78 17.29 -34.17
CA ARG A 818 28.84 18.75 -34.27
C ARG A 818 27.76 19.33 -35.16
N GLU A 819 27.28 18.61 -36.17
CA GLU A 819 26.12 19.09 -36.94
C GLU A 819 24.86 19.18 -36.04
N LEU A 820 24.74 18.27 -35.07
CA LEU A 820 23.64 18.21 -34.13
C LEU A 820 23.76 19.20 -32.96
N THR A 821 24.95 19.75 -32.69
CA THR A 821 25.09 20.86 -31.72
C THR A 821 24.41 22.14 -32.21
N LYS A 822 23.99 22.17 -33.47
CA LYS A 822 23.22 23.26 -34.10
C LYS A 822 21.74 22.92 -34.31
N ASP A 823 21.28 21.77 -33.83
CA ASP A 823 19.90 21.34 -33.95
C ASP A 823 18.93 22.37 -33.33
N ALA A 824 17.69 22.44 -33.81
CA ALA A 824 16.69 23.35 -33.25
C ALA A 824 16.35 23.00 -31.78
N ILE A 825 16.50 21.72 -31.40
CA ILE A 825 16.05 21.18 -30.12
C ILE A 825 17.17 21.23 -29.08
N TYR A 826 16.90 21.94 -27.97
CA TYR A 826 17.88 22.22 -26.92
C TYR A 826 18.55 20.97 -26.34
N GLN A 827 17.77 19.93 -26.01
CA GLN A 827 18.30 18.71 -25.39
C GLN A 827 19.19 17.91 -26.35
N VAL A 828 18.87 17.87 -27.65
CA VAL A 828 19.71 17.20 -28.67
C VAL A 828 21.05 17.90 -28.78
N ARG A 829 21.05 19.24 -28.84
CA ARG A 829 22.28 20.04 -28.86
C ARG A 829 23.14 19.74 -27.63
N LEU A 830 22.57 19.92 -26.44
CA LEU A 830 23.28 19.79 -25.18
C LEU A 830 23.85 18.39 -24.99
N PHE A 831 23.06 17.34 -25.28
CA PHE A 831 23.51 15.96 -25.15
C PHE A 831 24.64 15.64 -26.16
N ALA A 832 24.55 16.13 -27.40
CA ALA A 832 25.62 15.98 -28.37
C ALA A 832 26.93 16.67 -27.91
N GLN A 833 26.85 17.87 -27.33
CA GLN A 833 28.02 18.57 -26.76
C GLN A 833 28.68 17.75 -25.65
N GLU A 834 27.89 17.22 -24.72
CA GLU A 834 28.40 16.41 -23.59
C GLU A 834 29.01 15.08 -24.04
N VAL A 835 28.42 14.41 -25.03
CA VAL A 835 28.99 13.18 -25.60
C VAL A 835 30.34 13.48 -26.27
N ILE A 836 30.48 14.58 -27.02
CA ILE A 836 31.76 15.00 -27.59
C ILE A 836 32.80 15.23 -26.49
N ASP A 837 32.46 15.98 -25.43
CA ASP A 837 33.37 16.24 -24.32
C ASP A 837 33.77 14.94 -23.58
N LYS A 838 32.87 13.96 -23.46
CA LYS A 838 33.14 12.65 -22.84
C LYS A 838 34.06 11.78 -23.72
N LEU A 839 33.77 11.69 -25.02
CA LEU A 839 34.63 10.99 -25.99
C LEU A 839 36.04 11.58 -26.00
N MET A 840 36.15 12.92 -25.96
CA MET A 840 37.43 13.62 -25.87
C MET A 840 38.21 13.28 -24.59
N LYS A 841 37.55 13.15 -23.44
CA LYS A 841 38.20 12.73 -22.18
C LYS A 841 38.73 11.29 -22.22
N ASN A 842 38.10 10.42 -23.01
CA ASN A 842 38.50 9.03 -23.18
C ASN A 842 39.70 8.85 -24.15
N THR A 843 40.24 9.95 -24.69
CA THR A 843 41.39 9.92 -25.62
C THR A 843 42.77 9.83 -24.95
N LYS A 844 42.86 9.39 -23.69
CA LYS A 844 44.12 9.42 -22.91
C LYS A 844 45.30 8.75 -23.63
N HIS A 845 45.03 7.69 -24.39
CA HIS A 845 46.02 6.89 -25.13
C HIS A 845 46.44 7.45 -26.50
N PHE A 846 45.79 8.52 -27.00
CA PHE A 846 46.18 9.15 -28.26
C PHE A 846 47.35 10.13 -28.08
N SER A 847 48.12 10.35 -29.15
CA SER A 847 49.22 11.31 -29.15
C SER A 847 48.73 12.75 -28.98
N GLU A 848 49.60 13.62 -28.44
CA GLU A 848 49.26 15.01 -28.10
C GLU A 848 48.87 15.84 -29.34
N ASP A 849 49.50 15.56 -30.49
CA ASP A 849 49.13 16.16 -31.78
C ASP A 849 47.67 15.83 -32.16
N LEU A 850 47.23 14.59 -31.96
CA LEU A 850 45.86 14.16 -32.30
C LEU A 850 44.84 14.79 -31.35
N LYS A 851 45.15 14.85 -30.04
CA LYS A 851 44.33 15.56 -29.05
C LYS A 851 44.19 17.03 -29.42
N SER A 852 45.28 17.66 -29.87
CA SER A 852 45.28 19.06 -30.29
C SER A 852 44.42 19.31 -31.53
N LYS A 853 44.45 18.41 -32.53
CA LYS A 853 43.61 18.49 -33.75
C LYS A 853 42.13 18.32 -33.45
N ALA A 854 41.75 17.31 -32.65
CA ALA A 854 40.37 17.10 -32.25
C ALA A 854 39.85 18.25 -31.37
N LYS A 855 40.69 18.75 -30.44
CA LYS A 855 40.38 19.93 -29.62
C LYS A 855 40.25 21.20 -30.47
N ALA A 856 41.09 21.40 -31.49
CA ALA A 856 40.99 22.54 -32.40
C ALA A 856 39.72 22.49 -33.27
N LEU A 857 39.23 21.29 -33.61
CA LEU A 857 37.94 21.12 -34.29
C LEU A 857 36.77 21.46 -33.38
N TRP A 858 36.85 21.09 -32.09
CA TRP A 858 35.80 21.34 -31.11
C TRP A 858 35.77 22.78 -30.57
N MET A 859 36.93 23.39 -30.29
CA MET A 859 37.06 24.74 -29.71
C MET A 859 36.67 25.88 -30.66
N LYS A 860 36.25 25.60 -31.89
CA LYS A 860 35.78 26.60 -32.87
C LYS A 860 34.29 26.96 -32.73
N GLU A 861 33.60 26.49 -31.69
CA GLU A 861 32.18 26.82 -31.43
C GLU A 861 32.03 27.82 -30.28
N GLU A 862 31.29 28.92 -30.51
CA GLU A 862 31.21 30.09 -29.62
C GLU A 862 30.23 29.94 -28.43
N HIS A 863 29.41 28.88 -28.38
CA HIS A 863 28.39 28.71 -27.34
C HIS A 863 28.42 27.31 -26.72
N ARG A 864 29.21 27.15 -25.64
CA ARG A 864 29.07 26.02 -24.72
C ARG A 864 27.80 26.19 -23.90
N LEU A 865 26.90 25.21 -23.98
CA LEU A 865 25.70 25.17 -23.15
C LEU A 865 26.06 24.69 -21.74
N ASP A 866 25.21 25.03 -20.77
CA ASP A 866 25.43 24.67 -19.37
C ASP A 866 25.08 23.19 -19.13
N ALA A 867 26.10 22.36 -18.92
CA ALA A 867 25.98 20.92 -18.63
C ALA A 867 25.09 20.61 -17.42
N THR A 868 24.93 21.56 -16.48
CA THR A 868 24.07 21.36 -15.31
C THR A 868 22.59 21.27 -15.67
N GLN A 869 22.19 21.81 -16.82
CA GLN A 869 20.82 21.80 -17.34
C GLN A 869 20.47 20.54 -18.15
N LEU A 870 21.38 19.56 -18.22
CA LEU A 870 21.10 18.29 -18.87
C LEU A 870 19.97 17.59 -18.10
N ASP A 871 18.94 17.17 -18.83
CA ASP A 871 17.89 16.37 -18.24
C ASP A 871 18.46 15.04 -17.72
N PHE A 872 17.74 14.43 -16.80
CA PHE A 872 18.23 13.25 -16.11
C PHE A 872 18.29 12.01 -16.99
N GLU A 873 17.38 11.86 -17.95
CA GLU A 873 17.43 10.79 -18.95
C GLU A 873 18.77 10.81 -19.70
N ASN A 874 19.19 11.99 -20.14
CA ASN A 874 20.45 12.17 -20.85
C ASN A 874 21.65 12.05 -19.90
N LYS A 875 21.55 12.44 -18.62
CA LYS A 875 22.57 12.13 -17.59
C LYS A 875 22.80 10.62 -17.47
N ILE A 876 21.74 9.80 -17.50
CA ILE A 876 21.88 8.34 -17.49
C ILE A 876 22.50 7.84 -18.79
N ARG A 877 22.08 8.35 -19.96
CA ARG A 877 22.68 7.98 -21.25
C ARG A 877 24.20 8.24 -21.27
N LEU A 878 24.68 9.30 -20.61
CA LEU A 878 26.11 9.56 -20.43
C LEU A 878 26.83 8.55 -19.50
N LEU A 879 26.10 7.87 -18.63
CA LEU A 879 26.63 6.88 -17.70
C LEU A 879 26.50 5.44 -18.20
N LEU A 880 25.68 5.18 -19.23
CA LEU A 880 25.46 3.83 -19.77
C LEU A 880 26.77 3.06 -20.05
N PRO A 881 27.82 3.65 -20.66
CA PRO A 881 29.08 2.95 -20.86
C PRO A 881 29.83 2.61 -19.55
N GLU A 882 29.68 3.44 -18.51
CA GLU A 882 30.29 3.21 -17.18
C GLU A 882 29.51 2.18 -16.35
N LEU A 883 28.19 2.16 -16.47
CA LEU A 883 27.30 1.22 -15.77
C LEU A 883 27.43 -0.21 -16.31
N ASN A 884 27.87 -0.34 -17.56
CA ASN A 884 28.00 -1.62 -18.23
C ASN A 884 29.33 -1.75 -18.97
N PRO A 885 30.46 -1.75 -18.23
CA PRO A 885 31.76 -1.94 -18.84
C PRO A 885 31.80 -3.38 -19.39
N TYR A 886 32.15 -3.49 -20.67
CA TYR A 886 32.33 -4.77 -21.36
C TYR A 886 31.09 -5.66 -21.47
N PHE A 887 29.87 -5.10 -21.43
CA PHE A 887 28.64 -5.87 -21.65
C PHE A 887 28.32 -6.92 -20.56
N THR A 888 28.88 -6.76 -19.35
CA THR A 888 28.80 -7.78 -18.28
C THR A 888 27.84 -7.44 -17.13
N ARG A 889 27.35 -6.20 -17.02
CA ARG A 889 26.68 -5.70 -15.79
C ARG A 889 25.25 -5.18 -16.03
N VAL A 890 24.41 -6.00 -16.64
CA VAL A 890 22.99 -5.68 -16.92
C VAL A 890 22.21 -5.35 -15.65
N ASP A 891 22.50 -6.05 -14.56
CA ASP A 891 21.80 -5.89 -13.28
C ASP A 891 21.95 -4.50 -12.69
N TRP A 892 23.06 -3.80 -12.98
CA TRP A 892 23.29 -2.42 -12.52
C TRP A 892 22.39 -1.43 -13.25
N LEU A 893 22.25 -1.61 -14.57
CA LEU A 893 21.38 -0.79 -15.39
C LEU A 893 19.92 -0.95 -14.96
N LEU A 894 19.48 -2.21 -14.79
CA LEU A 894 18.14 -2.53 -14.31
C LEU A 894 17.86 -1.95 -12.92
N TYR A 895 18.84 -2.02 -12.01
CA TYR A 895 18.72 -1.44 -10.67
C TYR A 895 18.55 0.08 -10.70
N VAL A 896 19.44 0.80 -11.40
CA VAL A 896 19.41 2.27 -11.47
C VAL A 896 18.13 2.78 -12.13
N THR A 897 17.63 2.05 -13.12
CA THR A 897 16.43 2.43 -13.87
C THR A 897 15.13 1.85 -13.28
N ASN A 898 15.19 1.45 -12.01
CA ASN A 898 14.05 1.03 -11.19
C ASN A 898 13.25 -0.15 -11.77
N ALA A 899 13.94 -1.09 -12.41
CA ALA A 899 13.34 -2.35 -12.83
C ALA A 899 12.72 -3.10 -11.65
N PRO A 900 11.73 -3.98 -11.91
CA PRO A 900 11.16 -4.79 -10.85
C PRO A 900 12.21 -5.63 -10.12
N PHE A 901 12.02 -5.81 -8.81
CA PHE A 901 13.05 -6.37 -7.93
C PHE A 901 13.48 -7.81 -8.26
N ASP A 902 12.64 -8.55 -9.00
CA ASP A 902 12.81 -9.94 -9.42
C ASP A 902 13.27 -10.08 -10.88
N GLU A 903 13.66 -8.98 -11.52
CA GLU A 903 14.20 -8.97 -12.88
C GLU A 903 15.71 -8.65 -12.93
N TYR A 904 16.36 -8.42 -11.77
CA TYR A 904 17.81 -8.27 -11.63
C TYR A 904 18.38 -8.97 -10.39
N ASP A 905 19.65 -9.39 -10.44
CA ASP A 905 20.34 -10.01 -9.30
C ASP A 905 20.86 -8.94 -8.33
N GLY A 906 20.22 -8.81 -7.16
CA GLY A 906 20.63 -7.86 -6.12
C GLY A 906 21.89 -8.21 -5.33
N ARG A 907 22.58 -9.34 -5.58
CA ARG A 907 23.79 -9.73 -4.81
C ARG A 907 24.90 -8.70 -4.81
N PHE A 908 25.06 -7.94 -5.89
CA PHE A 908 26.09 -6.90 -5.97
C PHE A 908 25.89 -5.79 -4.92
N LEU A 909 24.68 -5.63 -4.37
CA LEU A 909 24.41 -4.68 -3.29
C LEU A 909 24.92 -5.16 -1.91
N ARG A 910 25.12 -6.47 -1.76
CA ARG A 910 25.61 -7.11 -0.51
C ARG A 910 27.13 -7.28 -0.49
N ASP A 911 27.79 -7.06 -1.62
CA ASP A 911 29.24 -7.18 -1.71
C ASP A 911 29.93 -6.03 -0.95
N SER A 912 30.67 -6.39 0.11
CA SER A 912 31.41 -5.44 0.94
C SER A 912 32.46 -4.66 0.16
N HIS A 913 32.93 -5.17 -0.98
CA HIS A 913 33.91 -4.50 -1.83
C HIS A 913 33.30 -3.43 -2.75
N MET A 914 31.97 -3.29 -2.79
CA MET A 914 31.25 -2.34 -3.65
C MET A 914 30.90 -0.99 -2.99
N GLY A 915 31.38 -0.70 -1.78
CA GLY A 915 30.90 0.43 -0.95
C GLY A 915 30.72 1.77 -1.67
N ASP A 916 31.70 2.21 -2.47
CA ASP A 916 31.62 3.49 -3.20
C ASP A 916 30.66 3.43 -4.40
N TRP A 917 30.66 2.31 -5.13
CA TRP A 917 29.76 2.11 -6.27
C TRP A 917 28.32 1.93 -5.83
N ARG A 918 28.07 1.27 -4.70
CA ARG A 918 26.72 1.13 -4.13
C ARG A 918 26.11 2.49 -3.84
N LYS A 919 26.84 3.38 -3.17
CA LYS A 919 26.38 4.77 -2.91
C LYS A 919 26.07 5.51 -4.21
N LYS A 920 26.95 5.38 -5.23
CA LYS A 920 26.74 6.00 -6.54
C LYS A 920 25.49 5.44 -7.24
N LEU A 921 25.26 4.12 -7.20
CA LEU A 921 24.08 3.48 -7.80
C LEU A 921 22.78 3.88 -7.06
N ASP A 922 22.80 3.94 -5.73
CA ASP A 922 21.66 4.36 -4.91
C ASP A 922 21.29 5.83 -5.21
N MET A 923 22.28 6.74 -5.24
CA MET A 923 22.05 8.13 -5.63
C MET A 923 21.43 8.27 -7.02
N LEU A 924 21.96 7.56 -8.01
CA LEU A 924 21.41 7.60 -9.38
C LEU A 924 20.00 7.02 -9.44
N ARG A 925 19.72 5.98 -8.66
CA ARG A 925 18.38 5.40 -8.58
C ARG A 925 17.39 6.36 -7.94
N ASP A 926 17.77 7.07 -6.88
CA ASP A 926 16.92 8.05 -6.22
C ASP A 926 16.62 9.25 -7.14
N GLU A 927 17.62 9.72 -7.89
CA GLU A 927 17.42 10.77 -8.89
C GLU A 927 16.50 10.29 -10.05
N PHE A 928 16.58 9.02 -10.46
CA PHE A 928 15.65 8.43 -11.44
C PHE A 928 14.22 8.40 -10.92
N ASN A 929 14.05 7.97 -9.67
CA ASN A 929 12.75 7.87 -9.02
C ASN A 929 12.09 9.24 -8.81
N ALA A 930 12.86 10.31 -8.67
CA ALA A 930 12.33 11.66 -8.54
C ALA A 930 11.67 12.19 -9.84
N ILE A 931 11.97 11.57 -10.98
CA ILE A 931 11.64 12.09 -12.33
C ILE A 931 10.66 11.19 -13.08
N SER A 932 10.74 9.87 -12.89
CA SER A 932 9.58 8.99 -13.14
C SER A 932 8.45 9.54 -12.29
N THR A 933 7.45 10.15 -12.93
CA THR A 933 6.38 10.90 -12.27
C THR A 933 5.58 10.02 -11.34
N LYS A 934 6.05 9.85 -10.11
CA LYS A 934 5.20 9.54 -8.96
C LYS A 934 4.64 10.88 -8.48
N PRO A 935 3.39 11.25 -8.82
CA PRO A 935 2.61 11.92 -7.80
C PRO A 935 2.46 10.86 -6.70
N ALA A 936 3.34 10.92 -5.70
CA ALA A 936 3.29 10.08 -4.49
C ALA A 936 1.97 10.20 -3.70
N TYR A 937 0.99 10.91 -4.25
CA TYR A 937 -0.26 11.32 -3.65
C TYR A 937 -1.51 10.88 -4.44
N ILE A 938 -1.39 10.37 -5.68
CA ILE A 938 -2.58 10.08 -6.53
C ILE A 938 -2.73 8.59 -6.90
N CYS A 939 -1.64 7.83 -7.04
CA CYS A 939 -1.71 6.43 -7.46
C CYS A 939 -2.29 5.48 -6.39
N ASP A 940 -2.34 5.90 -5.13
CA ASP A 940 -2.76 5.05 -4.00
C ASP A 940 -4.28 5.09 -3.71
N ILE A 941 -5.03 6.03 -4.30
CA ILE A 941 -6.45 6.22 -3.97
C ILE A 941 -7.38 5.43 -4.92
N TYR A 942 -6.94 5.16 -6.15
CA TYR A 942 -7.70 4.34 -7.10
C TYR A 942 -6.77 3.38 -7.83
N PRO A 943 -7.07 2.07 -7.90
CA PRO A 943 -6.35 1.17 -8.78
C PRO A 943 -6.43 1.76 -10.19
N VAL A 944 -5.29 2.05 -10.81
CA VAL A 944 -5.21 2.53 -12.19
C VAL A 944 -5.68 1.41 -13.12
N CYS A 945 -6.99 1.29 -13.28
CA CYS A 945 -7.58 0.53 -14.36
C CYS A 945 -7.38 1.33 -15.65
N ASN A 946 -6.87 0.66 -16.68
CA ASN A 946 -6.45 1.23 -17.96
C ASN A 946 -7.67 1.63 -18.82
N PHE A 947 -8.48 2.59 -18.36
CA PHE A 947 -9.63 3.11 -19.09
C PHE A 947 -9.28 4.46 -19.74
N LYS A 948 -9.46 4.54 -21.06
CA LYS A 948 -9.47 5.81 -21.80
C LYS A 948 -10.88 6.41 -21.68
N ASN A 949 -11.00 7.55 -21.01
CA ASN A 949 -12.24 8.32 -21.01
C ASN A 949 -12.35 9.07 -22.35
N GLU A 950 -13.49 8.97 -23.03
CA GLU A 950 -13.78 9.68 -24.28
C GLU A 950 -14.61 10.95 -24.00
N LEU A 951 -14.27 11.63 -22.90
CA LEU A 951 -14.93 12.86 -22.46
C LEU A 951 -14.09 14.06 -22.90
N ILE A 952 -14.72 14.99 -23.61
CA ILE A 952 -14.17 16.30 -23.96
C ILE A 952 -14.92 17.36 -23.16
N VAL A 953 -14.21 18.28 -22.52
CA VAL A 953 -14.83 19.38 -21.76
C VAL A 953 -14.58 20.69 -22.50
N VAL A 954 -15.64 21.43 -22.77
CA VAL A 954 -15.61 22.74 -23.43
C VAL A 954 -16.04 23.80 -22.41
N ALA A 955 -15.13 24.70 -22.05
CA ALA A 955 -15.38 25.74 -21.04
C ALA A 955 -15.20 27.15 -21.62
N SER A 956 -16.18 28.01 -21.40
CA SER A 956 -16.16 29.41 -21.87
C SER A 956 -15.84 30.38 -20.74
N PHE A 957 -14.69 31.06 -20.80
CA PHE A 957 -14.22 32.00 -19.77
C PHE A 957 -14.25 33.45 -20.27
N PRO A 958 -14.88 34.38 -19.54
CA PRO A 958 -14.96 35.77 -19.96
C PRO A 958 -14.08 36.76 -19.17
N ASN A 959 -13.08 36.35 -18.36
CA ASN A 959 -11.93 37.18 -17.87
C ASN A 959 -11.29 36.78 -16.51
N GLN A 960 -11.45 35.55 -15.97
CA GLN A 960 -10.78 35.16 -14.70
C GLN A 960 -10.06 33.80 -14.80
N TYR A 961 -8.71 33.84 -14.77
CA TYR A 961 -7.84 32.65 -14.70
C TYR A 961 -7.95 31.89 -13.37
N SER A 962 -8.45 32.51 -12.29
CA SER A 962 -8.53 31.89 -10.96
C SER A 962 -9.46 30.68 -10.86
N SER A 963 -10.45 30.56 -11.76
CA SER A 963 -11.34 29.39 -11.85
C SER A 963 -10.86 28.30 -12.82
N LEU A 964 -9.84 28.59 -13.63
CA LEU A 964 -9.29 27.67 -14.62
C LEU A 964 -8.50 26.55 -13.94
N ASP A 965 -7.63 26.88 -12.99
CA ASP A 965 -6.75 25.93 -12.32
C ASP A 965 -7.53 24.78 -11.65
N GLY A 966 -8.67 25.11 -11.03
CA GLY A 966 -9.54 24.12 -10.41
C GLY A 966 -10.18 23.16 -11.42
N LEU A 967 -10.59 23.68 -12.59
CA LEU A 967 -11.19 22.86 -13.64
C LEU A 967 -10.13 22.02 -14.36
N VAL A 968 -8.95 22.59 -14.64
CA VAL A 968 -7.80 21.88 -15.21
C VAL A 968 -7.42 20.71 -14.30
N ARG A 969 -7.26 20.95 -13.00
CA ARG A 969 -6.95 19.89 -12.03
C ARG A 969 -8.04 18.82 -11.94
N THR A 970 -9.32 19.23 -12.02
CA THR A 970 -10.44 18.28 -12.11
C THR A 970 -10.36 17.42 -13.38
N CYS A 971 -10.12 18.04 -14.53
CA CYS A 971 -9.97 17.34 -15.81
C CYS A 971 -8.79 16.38 -15.82
N GLU A 972 -7.67 16.75 -15.20
CA GLU A 972 -6.50 15.88 -15.02
C GLU A 972 -6.81 14.67 -14.12
N VAL A 973 -7.40 14.91 -12.94
CA VAL A 973 -7.74 13.86 -11.98
C VAL A 973 -8.69 12.83 -12.60
N PHE A 974 -9.71 13.30 -13.32
CA PHE A 974 -10.70 12.43 -13.98
C PHE A 974 -10.28 11.98 -15.40
N ARG A 975 -9.02 12.21 -15.81
CA ARG A 975 -8.46 11.82 -17.11
C ARG A 975 -9.36 12.20 -18.31
N VAL A 976 -9.90 13.42 -18.29
CA VAL A 976 -10.62 14.00 -19.43
C VAL A 976 -9.69 14.00 -20.65
N GLN A 977 -10.21 13.63 -21.81
CA GLN A 977 -9.42 13.49 -23.03
C GLN A 977 -8.86 14.83 -23.51
N THR A 978 -9.72 15.84 -23.55
CA THR A 978 -9.37 17.19 -24.02
C THR A 978 -10.18 18.23 -23.25
N LEU A 979 -9.51 19.28 -22.78
CA LEU A 979 -10.13 20.50 -22.26
C LEU A 979 -9.99 21.63 -23.29
N VAL A 980 -11.11 22.13 -23.80
CA VAL A 980 -11.14 23.25 -24.75
C VAL A 980 -11.54 24.52 -24.02
N ILE A 981 -10.72 25.56 -24.13
CA ILE A 981 -10.89 26.85 -23.46
C ILE A 981 -11.27 27.90 -24.52
N PHE A 982 -12.38 28.59 -24.29
CA PHE A 982 -12.87 29.68 -25.12
C PHE A 982 -12.76 31.02 -24.40
N PHE A 983 -12.20 32.03 -25.08
CA PHE A 983 -12.12 33.41 -24.59
C PHE A 983 -13.11 34.32 -25.34
N ASN A 984 -13.80 35.20 -24.62
CA ASN A 984 -14.60 36.28 -25.23
C ASN A 984 -13.69 37.51 -25.43
N GLU A 985 -13.44 37.90 -26.67
CA GLU A 985 -12.75 39.17 -26.98
C GLU A 985 -13.67 40.35 -26.63
N ALA A 986 -13.49 40.89 -25.43
CA ALA A 986 -13.84 42.25 -25.06
C ALA A 986 -12.75 42.76 -24.08
N ASP A 987 -11.84 43.57 -24.61
CA ASP A 987 -10.74 44.34 -24.00
C ASP A 987 -9.32 43.81 -24.24
N GLU A 988 -8.58 44.54 -25.08
CA GLU A 988 -7.15 44.37 -25.42
C GLU A 988 -6.17 44.69 -24.25
N ASN A 989 -6.63 44.79 -22.99
CA ASN A 989 -5.83 45.35 -21.90
C ASN A 989 -5.70 44.49 -20.63
N CYS A 990 -5.72 43.15 -20.73
CA CYS A 990 -5.44 42.30 -19.57
C CYS A 990 -4.00 41.78 -19.57
N THR A 991 -3.09 42.58 -19.00
CA THR A 991 -1.73 42.16 -18.61
C THR A 991 -1.80 41.44 -17.25
N SER A 992 -2.36 40.23 -17.23
CA SER A 992 -2.21 39.31 -16.10
C SER A 992 -1.48 38.05 -16.56
N SER A 993 -0.40 37.71 -15.87
CA SER A 993 0.49 36.57 -16.10
C SER A 993 -0.26 35.28 -16.46
N LYS A 994 0.09 34.67 -17.60
CA LYS A 994 -0.26 33.28 -17.91
C LYS A 994 0.16 32.40 -16.72
N PRO A 995 -0.72 31.56 -16.15
CA PRO A 995 -0.28 30.54 -15.21
C PRO A 995 0.76 29.67 -15.90
N SER A 996 1.86 29.38 -15.20
CA SER A 996 2.90 28.48 -15.64
C SER A 996 2.33 27.06 -15.68
N LEU A 997 1.76 26.66 -16.82
CA LEU A 997 1.53 25.25 -17.13
C LEU A 997 2.91 24.58 -17.19
N GLU A 998 3.19 23.74 -16.20
CA GLU A 998 4.39 22.90 -16.21
C GLU A 998 4.34 21.94 -17.41
N ILE A 999 5.45 21.88 -18.15
CA ILE A 999 5.67 20.94 -19.25
C ILE A 999 5.63 19.52 -18.64
N GLY A 1000 4.51 18.81 -18.81
CA GLY A 1000 4.30 17.45 -18.28
C GLY A 1000 2.86 17.00 -18.05
N SER A 1001 1.84 17.86 -18.22
CA SER A 1001 0.44 17.51 -18.00
C SER A 1001 -0.12 16.49 -19.01
N ILE A 1002 -0.78 15.43 -18.52
CA ILE A 1002 -1.42 14.36 -19.31
C ILE A 1002 -2.68 14.86 -20.06
N LEU A 1003 -3.25 16.00 -19.65
CA LEU A 1003 -4.45 16.62 -20.22
C LEU A 1003 -4.12 17.42 -21.49
N ASN A 1004 -4.81 17.12 -22.60
CA ASN A 1004 -4.71 17.93 -23.82
C ASN A 1004 -5.56 19.20 -23.69
N ILE A 1005 -4.94 20.38 -23.73
CA ILE A 1005 -5.64 21.67 -23.61
C ILE A 1005 -5.60 22.39 -24.96
N ILE A 1006 -6.77 22.79 -25.47
CA ILE A 1006 -6.92 23.51 -26.74
C ILE A 1006 -7.53 24.88 -26.47
N GLU A 1007 -6.84 25.95 -26.85
CA GLU A 1007 -7.38 27.31 -26.79
C GLU A 1007 -7.99 27.69 -28.15
N MET A 1008 -9.23 28.19 -28.17
CA MET A 1008 -9.95 28.55 -29.40
C MET A 1008 -10.62 29.92 -29.33
N LYS A 1009 -10.68 30.62 -30.48
CA LYS A 1009 -11.43 31.87 -30.66
C LYS A 1009 -12.92 31.60 -30.92
N LYS A 1010 -13.76 32.60 -30.61
CA LYS A 1010 -15.24 32.51 -30.63
C LYS A 1010 -15.83 31.96 -31.94
N ASP A 1011 -15.23 32.25 -33.08
CA ASP A 1011 -15.76 31.87 -34.40
C ASP A 1011 -15.60 30.36 -34.72
N GLY A 1012 -14.74 29.63 -33.98
CA GLY A 1012 -14.45 28.21 -34.24
C GLY A 1012 -15.29 27.20 -33.43
N LEU A 1013 -16.08 27.65 -32.44
CA LEU A 1013 -16.81 26.73 -31.55
C LEU A 1013 -17.85 25.88 -32.30
N SER A 1014 -18.64 26.51 -33.16
CA SER A 1014 -19.72 25.84 -33.90
C SER A 1014 -19.17 24.79 -34.87
N GLU A 1015 -18.06 25.11 -35.55
CA GLU A 1015 -17.37 24.18 -36.46
C GLU A 1015 -16.77 23.00 -35.70
N TYR A 1016 -16.10 23.24 -34.57
CA TYR A 1016 -15.54 22.20 -33.72
C TYR A 1016 -16.60 21.25 -33.15
N LEU A 1017 -17.72 21.79 -32.67
CA LEU A 1017 -18.83 20.97 -32.16
C LEU A 1017 -19.45 20.12 -33.28
N LEU A 1018 -19.62 20.67 -34.49
CA LEU A 1018 -20.11 19.91 -35.65
C LEU A 1018 -19.13 18.81 -36.09
N GLU A 1019 -17.83 19.09 -36.08
CA GLU A 1019 -16.77 18.12 -36.36
C GLU A 1019 -16.81 16.96 -35.34
N LYS A 1020 -16.87 17.27 -34.04
CA LYS A 1020 -16.95 16.23 -33.00
C LYS A 1020 -18.24 15.43 -33.05
N ARG A 1021 -19.34 16.07 -33.46
CA ARG A 1021 -20.60 15.35 -33.72
C ARG A 1021 -20.47 14.38 -34.90
N ALA A 1022 -19.76 14.76 -35.97
CA ALA A 1022 -19.46 13.88 -37.10
C ALA A 1022 -18.52 12.71 -36.71
N GLU A 1023 -17.62 12.91 -35.75
CA GLU A 1023 -16.78 11.86 -35.14
C GLU A 1023 -17.55 10.91 -34.18
N GLY A 1024 -18.85 11.15 -33.98
CA GLY A 1024 -19.74 10.33 -33.17
C GLY A 1024 -19.82 10.74 -31.69
N TYR A 1025 -19.33 11.91 -31.31
CA TYR A 1025 -19.56 12.45 -29.97
C TYR A 1025 -20.98 13.01 -29.84
N LYS A 1026 -21.54 12.86 -28.64
CA LYS A 1026 -22.79 13.52 -28.24
C LYS A 1026 -22.50 14.74 -27.41
N ILE A 1027 -23.15 15.85 -27.75
CA ILE A 1027 -22.91 17.15 -27.11
C ILE A 1027 -23.91 17.32 -25.97
N VAL A 1028 -23.40 17.39 -24.74
CA VAL A 1028 -24.16 17.58 -23.51
C VAL A 1028 -23.89 18.99 -22.99
N SER A 1029 -24.93 19.80 -22.96
CA SER A 1029 -24.89 21.20 -22.58
C SER A 1029 -25.39 21.40 -21.15
N ASN A 1030 -24.59 22.07 -20.33
CA ASN A 1030 -24.99 22.50 -18.99
C ASN A 1030 -25.84 23.78 -19.10
N GLU A 1031 -27.15 23.62 -18.99
CA GLU A 1031 -28.12 24.71 -19.10
C GLU A 1031 -29.14 24.62 -17.96
N HIS A 1032 -29.61 25.76 -17.47
CA HIS A 1032 -30.68 25.85 -16.47
C HIS A 1032 -31.93 26.39 -17.17
N SER A 1033 -32.59 25.51 -17.93
CA SER A 1033 -33.87 25.79 -18.59
C SER A 1033 -34.95 24.83 -18.07
N ILE A 1034 -36.22 25.21 -18.20
CA ILE A 1034 -37.38 24.40 -17.76
C ILE A 1034 -37.43 23.05 -18.49
N ASP A 1035 -36.85 22.97 -19.70
CA ASP A 1035 -36.79 21.77 -20.54
C ASP A 1035 -35.51 20.93 -20.30
N SER A 1036 -34.63 21.33 -19.38
CA SER A 1036 -33.40 20.60 -19.08
C SER A 1036 -33.68 19.33 -18.27
N THR A 1037 -32.98 18.25 -18.60
CA THR A 1037 -33.05 17.00 -17.83
C THR A 1037 -32.18 17.13 -16.57
N GLY A 1038 -32.67 16.64 -15.43
CA GLY A 1038 -31.88 16.64 -14.20
C GLY A 1038 -30.64 15.75 -14.31
N LEU A 1039 -29.50 16.23 -13.80
CA LEU A 1039 -28.24 15.47 -13.77
C LEU A 1039 -28.41 14.11 -13.07
N LEU A 1040 -29.19 14.09 -11.98
CA LEU A 1040 -29.57 12.87 -11.26
C LEU A 1040 -30.54 12.04 -12.11
N GLY A 1041 -30.03 10.96 -12.71
CA GLY A 1041 -30.80 10.05 -13.57
C GLY A 1041 -30.53 10.22 -15.07
N PHE A 1042 -29.77 11.25 -15.48
CA PHE A 1042 -29.28 11.39 -16.84
C PHE A 1042 -28.21 10.32 -17.13
N LYS A 1043 -28.35 9.58 -18.24
CA LYS A 1043 -27.37 8.59 -18.67
C LYS A 1043 -26.39 9.23 -19.66
N PHE A 1044 -25.15 9.41 -19.23
CA PHE A 1044 -24.12 9.99 -20.08
C PHE A 1044 -23.77 9.05 -21.24
N PRO A 1045 -23.67 9.57 -22.48
CA PRO A 1045 -23.11 8.82 -23.60
C PRO A 1045 -21.61 8.60 -23.40
N ARG A 1046 -21.06 7.48 -23.88
CA ARG A 1046 -19.63 7.14 -23.69
C ARG A 1046 -18.71 8.14 -24.39
N LYS A 1047 -19.00 8.51 -25.64
CA LYS A 1047 -18.35 9.63 -26.35
C LYS A 1047 -19.13 10.92 -26.10
N CYS A 1048 -18.62 11.77 -25.22
CA CYS A 1048 -19.35 12.94 -24.73
C CYS A 1048 -18.52 14.22 -24.87
N VAL A 1049 -19.12 15.28 -25.40
CA VAL A 1049 -18.61 16.65 -25.30
C VAL A 1049 -19.45 17.39 -24.28
N LEU A 1050 -18.88 17.73 -23.13
CA LEU A 1050 -19.53 18.49 -22.07
C LEU A 1050 -19.29 19.99 -22.27
N GLN A 1051 -20.34 20.75 -22.53
CA GLN A 1051 -20.28 22.20 -22.71
C GLN A 1051 -20.70 22.94 -21.44
N LEU A 1052 -19.79 23.74 -20.87
CA LEU A 1052 -19.99 24.52 -19.65
C LEU A 1052 -20.21 26.01 -19.96
N GLY A 1053 -21.41 26.51 -19.64
CA GLY A 1053 -21.80 27.92 -19.81
C GLY A 1053 -21.41 28.83 -18.64
N TYR A 1054 -21.23 30.14 -18.92
CA TYR A 1054 -20.87 31.15 -17.92
C TYR A 1054 -22.06 31.64 -17.08
N LYS A 1055 -21.79 32.03 -15.82
CA LYS A 1055 -22.76 32.28 -14.74
C LYS A 1055 -23.95 33.19 -15.08
N ASN A 1056 -23.80 34.17 -15.98
CA ASN A 1056 -24.84 35.18 -16.23
C ASN A 1056 -25.34 35.26 -17.68
N HIS A 1057 -24.81 34.46 -18.62
CA HIS A 1057 -25.17 34.52 -20.05
C HIS A 1057 -25.56 33.16 -20.66
N GLY A 1058 -25.52 32.07 -19.87
CA GLY A 1058 -25.76 30.73 -20.38
C GLY A 1058 -24.68 30.26 -21.36
N ILE A 1059 -24.97 29.17 -22.07
CA ILE A 1059 -24.19 28.75 -23.24
C ILE A 1059 -24.51 29.73 -24.38
N ILE A 1060 -23.52 30.08 -25.21
CA ILE A 1060 -23.73 30.94 -26.39
C ILE A 1060 -24.88 30.34 -27.23
N VAL A 1061 -25.81 31.16 -27.72
CA VAL A 1061 -27.05 30.75 -28.42
C VAL A 1061 -26.81 29.73 -29.54
N ASP A 1062 -25.65 29.76 -30.20
CA ASP A 1062 -25.26 28.81 -31.24
C ASP A 1062 -24.92 27.41 -30.69
N GLY A 1063 -24.38 27.31 -29.47
CA GLY A 1063 -24.05 26.04 -28.80
C GLY A 1063 -25.29 25.28 -28.31
N VAL A 1064 -26.33 25.99 -27.86
CA VAL A 1064 -27.59 25.36 -27.41
C VAL A 1064 -28.29 24.65 -28.58
N LYS A 1065 -28.30 25.25 -29.78
CA LYS A 1065 -28.92 24.65 -30.99
C LYS A 1065 -28.17 23.42 -31.53
N ILE A 1066 -26.88 23.29 -31.23
CA ILE A 1066 -26.04 22.17 -31.68
C ILE A 1066 -26.02 21.03 -30.64
N SER A 1067 -26.41 21.32 -29.39
CA SER A 1067 -26.45 20.34 -28.30
C SER A 1067 -27.42 19.19 -28.59
N ASP A 1068 -27.01 17.96 -28.27
CA ASP A 1068 -27.87 16.78 -28.34
C ASP A 1068 -28.71 16.65 -27.06
N TYR A 1069 -28.20 17.13 -25.92
CA TYR A 1069 -28.86 17.07 -24.61
C TYR A 1069 -28.61 18.35 -23.81
N ALA A 1070 -29.65 18.88 -23.18
CA ALA A 1070 -29.56 19.93 -22.16
C ALA A 1070 -29.77 19.31 -20.77
N VAL A 1071 -28.78 19.47 -19.89
CA VAL A 1071 -28.76 18.86 -18.56
C VAL A 1071 -28.54 19.94 -17.51
N GLY A 1072 -29.38 19.96 -16.48
CA GLY A 1072 -29.34 20.92 -15.38
C GLY A 1072 -29.03 20.25 -14.04
N ILE A 1073 -28.40 20.99 -13.13
CA ILE A 1073 -28.22 20.57 -11.73
C ILE A 1073 -29.38 21.17 -10.94
N SER A 1074 -30.18 20.33 -10.29
CA SER A 1074 -31.26 20.80 -9.40
C SER A 1074 -30.66 21.58 -8.23
N GLN A 1075 -31.01 22.86 -8.11
CA GLN A 1075 -30.57 23.76 -7.03
C GLN A 1075 -31.76 24.15 -6.15
N CYS A 1076 -31.53 24.34 -4.84
CA CYS A 1076 -32.52 24.95 -3.95
C CYS A 1076 -32.59 26.46 -4.23
N GLU A 1077 -33.80 27.02 -4.32
CA GLU A 1077 -34.11 28.36 -4.87
C GLU A 1077 -33.45 29.55 -4.13
N GLU A 1078 -32.82 29.35 -2.97
CA GLU A 1078 -32.27 30.42 -2.12
C GLU A 1078 -30.76 30.68 -2.26
N ILE A 1079 -29.98 29.87 -3.00
CA ILE A 1079 -28.51 29.99 -3.09
C ILE A 1079 -28.06 30.45 -4.48
N SER A 1080 -27.08 31.37 -4.52
CA SER A 1080 -26.43 31.85 -5.76
C SER A 1080 -25.85 30.70 -6.59
N ALA A 1081 -26.07 30.71 -7.92
CA ALA A 1081 -25.64 29.66 -8.85
C ALA A 1081 -24.18 29.19 -8.65
N LEU A 1082 -23.99 27.86 -8.69
CA LEU A 1082 -22.69 27.17 -8.55
C LEU A 1082 -21.60 27.75 -9.47
N ASN A 1083 -20.34 27.76 -8.99
CA ASN A 1083 -19.20 28.16 -9.80
C ASN A 1083 -19.00 27.23 -11.01
N MET A 1084 -18.40 27.73 -12.09
CA MET A 1084 -18.17 26.91 -13.29
C MET A 1084 -17.31 25.68 -13.00
N ASN A 1085 -16.28 25.83 -12.16
CA ASN A 1085 -15.47 24.70 -11.70
C ASN A 1085 -16.33 23.66 -10.96
N GLU A 1086 -17.07 24.07 -9.92
CA GLU A 1086 -17.96 23.19 -9.15
C GLU A 1086 -18.97 22.45 -10.03
N ARG A 1087 -19.60 23.16 -10.99
CA ARG A 1087 -20.50 22.54 -11.97
C ARG A 1087 -19.74 21.55 -12.85
N GLY A 1088 -18.61 21.94 -13.41
CA GLY A 1088 -17.75 21.08 -14.20
C GLY A 1088 -17.38 19.80 -13.46
N SER A 1089 -16.94 19.92 -12.20
CA SER A 1089 -16.57 18.78 -11.35
C SER A 1089 -17.75 17.83 -11.12
N LEU A 1090 -18.96 18.33 -10.85
CA LEU A 1090 -20.13 17.47 -10.64
C LEU A 1090 -20.52 16.70 -11.91
N PHE A 1091 -20.50 17.35 -13.08
CA PHE A 1091 -20.78 16.69 -14.35
C PHE A 1091 -19.72 15.65 -14.73
N ILE A 1092 -18.45 16.00 -14.56
CA ILE A 1092 -17.31 15.10 -14.85
C ILE A 1092 -17.36 13.89 -13.90
N TRP A 1093 -17.61 14.11 -12.60
CA TRP A 1093 -17.73 13.04 -11.62
C TRP A 1093 -18.89 12.09 -11.95
N GLU A 1094 -20.07 12.62 -12.30
CA GLU A 1094 -21.24 11.78 -12.63
C GLU A 1094 -21.02 10.99 -13.93
N TYR A 1095 -20.37 11.58 -14.94
CA TYR A 1095 -19.92 10.83 -16.12
C TYR A 1095 -18.98 9.69 -15.73
N CYS A 1096 -17.97 9.98 -14.89
CA CYS A 1096 -16.98 9.00 -14.47
C CYS A 1096 -17.62 7.86 -13.65
N ARG A 1097 -18.51 8.18 -12.72
CA ARG A 1097 -19.27 7.20 -11.92
C ARG A 1097 -20.06 6.23 -12.79
N GLN A 1098 -20.59 6.69 -13.93
CA GLN A 1098 -21.37 5.85 -14.83
C GLN A 1098 -20.52 4.96 -15.74
N HIS A 1099 -19.31 5.39 -16.10
CA HIS A 1099 -18.47 4.70 -17.10
C HIS A 1099 -17.21 4.04 -16.53
N ILE A 1100 -16.87 4.29 -15.26
CA ILE A 1100 -15.71 3.72 -14.57
C ILE A 1100 -16.19 2.72 -13.51
N PRO A 1101 -15.98 1.40 -13.69
CA PRO A 1101 -16.52 0.35 -12.81
C PRO A 1101 -15.87 0.25 -11.41
N ALA A 1102 -15.06 1.24 -11.00
CA ALA A 1102 -14.29 1.25 -9.75
C ALA A 1102 -14.39 2.57 -8.94
N LEU A 1103 -15.33 3.45 -9.30
CA LEU A 1103 -15.78 4.62 -8.54
C LEU A 1103 -17.20 4.33 -8.02
#